data_AF-A0A933P4A5-F1
#
_entry.id   AF-A0A933P4A5-F1
#
_cell.length_a   1.000
_cell.length_b   1.000
_cell.length_c   1.000
_cell.angle_alpha   90.00
_cell.angle_beta   90.00
_cell.angle_gamma   90.00
#
_symmetry.space_group_name_H-M   'P 1'
#
loop_
_entity.id
_entity.type
_entity.pdbx_description
1 polymer ?
#
loop_
_entity_poly.entity_id
_entity_poly.type
_entity_poly.pdbx_seq_one_letter_code
_entity_poly.pdbx_strand_id
1 'polypeptide(L)'
;MSLRSAAILVCLGLAGCECKPTPTNTDGGTGGSQGGGAGGGDAGGTGGGAGGAGGGAGGGGGGGGTTLVDGGCGLVTCASAGSNCGPIGDGCGNIIDCGRCTLPQTCGGGGQASVCGGDAGCIPVTCAQLGADCGPMADRCGGLINCGSCALPELCGGGGIPGRCGLLGSNLDGGACVPTTCAIAGAACGVIGDGCGGLLTCGTCSGGRLCGGGGVPYQCGGGSSCTPRTCAQASATCGQVGDGCGGILSCGSCAAPQVCGGGGVATQCGGGTTCTQRTCAQANANCGQVGDGCGGLTANCGTCTAPQACGAGGVPNQCGGQVVCVARTCAQLGANCGPVSDGCGSIINCGTCTAPQTCGGGGTANVCGAPPVCVPRTCAQQGANCGQVGDGCGGLTANCGSCTGLDICGGAGLPSVCGSVVPDGGVGCTNLCLNQAQCPGVDGGTTLVGTVYAPTQADAGYGQPDPIPGALIYVPNGTVQAIPDGGVTCDQCTDGVSGSPLVSATSGVDGTFRLTNVPCGAGVQVPVVIQLGKWRRQITVSSPSCCAQTALTPEQTRLPRKQREQHPNDNIPLIAVVTGSVDTIECVLPKIGIAGDQYSLPSGSGRVKFYRDNGANFPGGAPAAATLFDSLTEMRKYDMIILDCVASEQTKSISRRANMEAYANAGGRIFASHYAYVWLYDRAVDPGGNNIVSPISFTGTATWTPNRPFPANQDAYIDITFPKGVTFAQWVQLVNAQAATSTPVVPRIRINTVRNDFSAVIPPAQRWVYGVPSGGGTPNVPFQYTFNTPTAATPANQCGRVLFSDFHVINASAASQTWPAQCGVGPMTPQEKVFEYLIFDLSSCIAPDVPPPQSCTPATCAALGFNCGLTGNGCGGTLNCGACTPPATCGGGGEVNRCGTPCVPRTCAQLGANCGQQGDGCGGTISCGNCTPPQTCGGGGTPNVCGGGTCVPTTCAALGMQCGQWGNGCGGTLSCGPCTPPQTCGGGGTPGRCGGASCTPTTCAAQGFNCGQQGDGCGGSLSCGVCTPPQTCGGGGLPGVCGGGGTCTPRTCTQQGFNCGMQGDGCGSQIDCGPCPPGQVCGAAGPGICGAVTCTPLTCGQQNIACGPAGDGCGNIIQCGACPPGQTCGGGGVPGQCGTPPCTPRTCNQLGANCGQLGDGCGGTLSCGVCPPPQTCGGGGIPNVCGGLG
;
A
#
# COMPACT_ATOMS: atom_id res chain seq x y z
N MET A 1 -61.38 12.53 -28.41
CA MET A 1 -62.62 13.30 -28.67
C MET A 1 -62.28 14.50 -29.55
N SER A 2 -63.23 15.40 -29.82
CA SER A 2 -63.26 16.20 -31.07
C SER A 2 -62.38 17.47 -31.12
N LEU A 3 -62.35 18.03 -32.33
CA LEU A 3 -61.50 19.06 -32.92
C LEU A 3 -61.87 20.55 -32.63
N ARG A 4 -60.91 21.43 -32.97
CA ARG A 4 -61.04 22.82 -33.53
C ARG A 4 -61.38 24.01 -32.62
N SER A 5 -60.53 25.04 -32.74
CA SER A 5 -60.92 26.41 -33.16
C SER A 5 -59.74 27.13 -33.86
N ALA A 6 -59.98 28.33 -34.41
CA ALA A 6 -59.49 28.72 -35.75
C ALA A 6 -58.75 30.09 -35.83
N ALA A 7 -58.33 30.50 -37.04
CA ALA A 7 -57.38 31.60 -37.29
C ALA A 7 -57.82 32.67 -38.32
N ILE A 8 -57.25 33.88 -38.20
CA ILE A 8 -57.38 35.10 -39.04
C ILE A 8 -56.01 35.86 -38.96
N LEU A 9 -55.30 36.44 -39.94
CA LEU A 9 -55.46 36.96 -41.33
C LEU A 9 -55.77 38.48 -41.45
N VAL A 10 -55.14 39.31 -42.31
CA VAL A 10 -53.93 39.20 -43.16
C VAL A 10 -53.48 40.63 -43.67
N CYS A 11 -52.43 40.71 -44.51
CA CYS A 11 -51.83 41.91 -45.19
C CYS A 11 -50.89 42.77 -44.32
N LEU A 12 -49.77 43.35 -44.79
CA LEU A 12 -48.92 43.27 -46.02
C LEU A 12 -47.55 43.93 -45.63
N GLY A 13 -46.38 43.84 -46.27
CA GLY A 13 -45.77 43.25 -47.49
C GLY A 13 -44.24 43.52 -47.37
N LEU A 14 -43.32 43.61 -48.35
CA LEU A 14 -42.98 43.12 -49.71
C LEU A 14 -41.54 43.70 -49.96
N ALA A 15 -40.55 43.17 -50.71
CA ALA A 15 -40.23 41.94 -51.45
C ALA A 15 -38.67 41.93 -51.62
N GLY A 16 -37.92 40.97 -52.18
CA GLY A 16 -38.21 39.65 -52.78
C GLY A 16 -37.34 39.39 -54.04
N CYS A 17 -36.32 38.51 -53.96
CA CYS A 17 -35.49 38.05 -55.09
C CYS A 17 -35.31 36.51 -55.06
N GLU A 18 -35.32 35.86 -56.23
CA GLU A 18 -35.27 34.39 -56.42
C GLU A 18 -34.00 33.97 -57.22
N CYS A 19 -33.74 32.74 -57.72
CA CYS A 19 -34.59 31.82 -58.49
C CYS A 19 -34.07 30.36 -58.59
N LYS A 20 -34.80 29.51 -59.34
CA LYS A 20 -34.76 28.02 -59.38
C LYS A 20 -33.98 27.42 -60.58
N PRO A 21 -33.78 26.07 -60.60
CA PRO A 21 -33.60 25.28 -61.83
C PRO A 21 -34.66 24.16 -62.04
N THR A 22 -35.03 23.87 -63.31
CA THR A 22 -35.77 22.68 -63.86
C THR A 22 -36.04 22.92 -65.37
N PRO A 23 -36.45 21.96 -66.25
CA PRO A 23 -36.71 20.52 -66.10
C PRO A 23 -36.18 19.58 -67.26
N THR A 24 -36.71 18.33 -67.33
CA THR A 24 -36.94 17.42 -68.49
C THR A 24 -35.82 16.58 -69.19
N ASN A 25 -35.70 15.31 -68.75
CA ASN A 25 -36.12 14.05 -69.42
C ASN A 25 -35.37 13.36 -70.63
N THR A 26 -35.61 12.04 -70.74
CA THR A 26 -35.39 11.06 -71.85
C THR A 26 -34.05 10.30 -71.99
N ASP A 27 -34.18 9.08 -72.54
CA ASP A 27 -33.22 7.95 -72.52
C ASP A 27 -32.24 7.90 -73.70
N GLY A 28 -31.18 7.09 -73.58
CA GLY A 28 -30.27 6.71 -74.67
C GLY A 28 -29.08 5.88 -74.16
N GLY A 29 -28.53 4.97 -74.97
CA GLY A 29 -27.45 4.09 -74.52
C GLY A 29 -26.47 3.65 -75.61
N THR A 30 -25.50 2.81 -75.19
CA THR A 30 -24.50 2.07 -75.99
C THR A 30 -23.35 2.84 -76.68
N GLY A 31 -22.14 2.27 -76.57
CA GLY A 31 -21.08 2.37 -77.58
C GLY A 31 -19.83 3.21 -77.23
N GLY A 32 -18.68 2.82 -77.78
CA GLY A 32 -17.49 3.69 -77.92
C GLY A 32 -16.21 3.22 -77.22
N SER A 33 -15.39 2.43 -77.90
CA SER A 33 -14.03 2.05 -77.48
C SER A 33 -12.94 2.69 -78.36
N GLN A 34 -11.77 3.06 -77.80
CA GLN A 34 -10.39 2.76 -78.28
C GLN A 34 -9.34 3.87 -77.99
N GLY A 35 -8.07 3.43 -77.81
CA GLY A 35 -6.83 4.20 -78.01
C GLY A 35 -6.22 4.91 -76.77
N GLY A 36 -4.90 4.91 -76.54
CA GLY A 36 -3.80 4.15 -77.18
C GLY A 36 -2.40 4.80 -77.02
N GLY A 37 -1.36 4.00 -76.74
CA GLY A 37 0.07 4.42 -76.62
C GLY A 37 0.55 4.48 -75.15
N ALA A 38 1.59 3.78 -74.66
CA ALA A 38 3.00 3.59 -75.07
C ALA A 38 3.95 4.64 -74.44
N GLY A 39 5.13 4.29 -73.89
CA GLY A 39 5.74 2.95 -73.65
C GLY A 39 7.21 3.04 -73.16
N GLY A 40 7.83 1.88 -72.86
CA GLY A 40 9.26 1.71 -72.52
C GLY A 40 9.62 1.83 -71.02
N GLY A 41 10.59 1.08 -70.48
CA GLY A 41 11.35 -0.04 -71.06
C GLY A 41 12.47 -0.56 -70.13
N ASP A 42 12.90 -1.82 -70.33
CA ASP A 42 14.20 -2.46 -69.99
C ASP A 42 14.71 -2.44 -68.51
N ALA A 43 15.59 -3.31 -67.99
CA ALA A 43 16.08 -4.68 -68.27
C ALA A 43 16.88 -5.12 -67.00
N GLY A 44 17.34 -6.34 -66.73
CA GLY A 44 17.36 -7.62 -67.45
C GLY A 44 18.72 -8.33 -67.22
N GLY A 45 18.73 -9.54 -66.62
CA GLY A 45 19.94 -10.33 -66.30
C GLY A 45 19.81 -11.03 -64.93
N THR A 46 19.69 -12.36 -64.72
CA THR A 46 19.93 -13.62 -65.48
C THR A 46 21.35 -14.22 -65.44
N GLY A 47 21.40 -15.56 -65.27
CA GLY A 47 22.61 -16.39 -65.20
C GLY A 47 22.98 -16.84 -63.77
N GLY A 48 23.12 -18.13 -63.44
CA GLY A 48 22.80 -19.36 -64.16
C GLY A 48 23.80 -20.51 -63.90
N GLY A 49 23.33 -21.75 -63.75
CA GLY A 49 24.17 -22.95 -63.63
C GLY A 49 23.74 -23.90 -62.51
N ALA A 50 23.87 -25.21 -62.72
CA ALA A 50 23.45 -26.25 -61.77
C ALA A 50 24.36 -27.49 -61.82
N GLY A 51 24.45 -28.22 -60.71
CA GLY A 51 25.03 -29.57 -60.65
C GLY A 51 25.96 -29.83 -59.44
N GLY A 52 25.93 -31.05 -58.91
CA GLY A 52 26.88 -31.53 -57.89
C GLY A 52 26.20 -32.13 -56.65
N ALA A 53 26.29 -33.46 -56.48
CA ALA A 53 25.75 -34.18 -55.34
C ALA A 53 26.77 -34.34 -54.19
N GLY A 54 26.28 -34.71 -53.00
CA GLY A 54 27.10 -35.18 -51.88
C GLY A 54 26.75 -34.52 -50.54
N GLY A 55 26.60 -35.32 -49.48
CA GLY A 55 26.37 -34.83 -48.12
C GLY A 55 27.28 -35.52 -47.10
N GLY A 56 27.52 -34.87 -45.96
CA GLY A 56 28.32 -35.46 -44.87
C GLY A 56 29.07 -34.45 -44.00
N ALA A 57 28.46 -34.08 -42.88
CA ALA A 57 29.05 -33.57 -41.62
C ALA A 57 30.46 -32.87 -41.58
N GLY A 58 30.43 -31.56 -41.29
CA GLY A 58 31.15 -31.00 -40.12
C GLY A 58 32.50 -30.25 -40.31
N GLY A 59 32.60 -29.02 -39.76
CA GLY A 59 33.89 -28.50 -39.25
C GLY A 59 34.28 -27.01 -39.45
N GLY A 60 33.75 -26.10 -38.60
CA GLY A 60 34.51 -24.95 -38.01
C GLY A 60 34.82 -23.66 -38.82
N GLY A 61 34.80 -22.50 -38.13
CA GLY A 61 35.52 -21.27 -38.56
C GLY A 61 34.78 -19.92 -38.48
N GLY A 62 34.80 -19.25 -37.32
CA GLY A 62 34.04 -18.01 -36.99
C GLY A 62 34.23 -16.71 -37.82
N GLY A 63 33.36 -15.71 -37.57
CA GLY A 63 33.73 -14.28 -37.74
C GLY A 63 32.68 -13.23 -38.19
N GLY A 64 31.80 -12.76 -37.28
CA GLY A 64 31.55 -11.31 -37.06
C GLY A 64 30.62 -10.44 -37.94
N GLY A 65 29.38 -10.20 -37.47
CA GLY A 65 28.58 -8.95 -37.65
C GLY A 65 27.84 -8.74 -38.99
N THR A 66 26.71 -8.01 -39.10
CA THR A 66 25.76 -7.33 -38.17
C THR A 66 24.36 -7.24 -38.89
N THR A 67 23.22 -6.70 -38.40
CA THR A 67 22.81 -5.81 -37.29
C THR A 67 21.43 -6.19 -36.67
N LEU A 68 21.14 -5.60 -35.50
CA LEU A 68 19.87 -5.01 -34.99
C LEU A 68 18.65 -5.02 -35.93
N VAL A 69 17.42 -5.31 -35.47
CA VAL A 69 16.70 -4.65 -34.36
C VAL A 69 16.09 -5.64 -33.35
N ASP A 70 15.93 -5.23 -32.09
CA ASP A 70 15.39 -6.03 -30.98
C ASP A 70 14.19 -5.31 -30.30
N GLY A 71 13.28 -6.04 -29.65
CA GLY A 71 11.92 -5.55 -29.36
C GLY A 71 11.35 -5.88 -27.98
N GLY A 72 11.18 -4.85 -27.14
CA GLY A 72 10.09 -4.81 -26.15
C GLY A 72 8.77 -4.42 -26.82
N CYS A 73 7.68 -4.24 -26.04
CA CYS A 73 6.44 -3.68 -26.60
C CYS A 73 6.69 -2.24 -27.09
N GLY A 74 6.69 -2.06 -28.42
CA GLY A 74 6.41 -0.78 -29.04
C GLY A 74 4.92 -0.64 -29.27
N LEU A 75 4.34 0.52 -28.92
CA LEU A 75 2.91 0.79 -29.11
C LEU A 75 2.52 0.68 -30.60
N VAL A 76 1.79 -0.38 -30.93
CA VAL A 76 1.32 -0.67 -32.28
C VAL A 76 0.14 0.25 -32.61
N THR A 77 0.44 1.37 -33.27
CA THR A 77 -0.58 2.25 -33.85
C THR A 77 -1.26 1.59 -35.05
N CYS A 78 -2.48 2.00 -35.37
CA CYS A 78 -3.17 1.59 -36.59
C CYS A 78 -2.32 1.78 -37.85
N ALA A 79 -1.66 2.93 -37.99
CA ALA A 79 -0.79 3.23 -39.12
C ALA A 79 0.44 2.30 -39.20
N SER A 80 1.06 1.95 -38.06
CA SER A 80 2.21 1.03 -38.03
C SER A 80 1.82 -0.45 -38.12
N ALA A 81 0.56 -0.80 -37.87
CA ALA A 81 -0.02 -2.11 -38.19
C ALA A 81 -0.46 -2.25 -39.66
N GLY A 82 -0.58 -1.13 -40.39
CA GLY A 82 -1.26 -1.07 -41.70
C GLY A 82 -2.79 -1.10 -41.62
N SER A 83 -3.36 -1.13 -40.41
CA SER A 83 -4.79 -1.25 -40.14
C SER A 83 -5.53 0.08 -40.31
N ASN A 84 -6.70 0.05 -40.92
CA ASN A 84 -7.61 1.20 -41.05
C ASN A 84 -9.06 0.88 -40.65
N CYS A 85 -9.28 -0.26 -39.99
CA CYS A 85 -10.56 -0.57 -39.35
C CYS A 85 -10.43 -1.59 -38.21
N GLY A 86 -11.40 -1.56 -37.30
CA GLY A 86 -11.62 -2.56 -36.27
C GLY A 86 -10.59 -2.54 -35.13
N PRO A 87 -10.85 -3.32 -34.06
CA PRO A 87 -9.95 -3.43 -32.93
C PRO A 87 -8.67 -4.20 -33.29
N ILE A 88 -7.52 -3.63 -32.93
CA ILE A 88 -6.21 -4.32 -32.87
C ILE A 88 -5.62 -4.23 -31.47
N GLY A 89 -4.75 -5.16 -31.11
CA GLY A 89 -3.93 -5.04 -29.90
C GLY A 89 -2.79 -4.05 -30.10
N ASP A 90 -2.51 -3.22 -29.10
CA ASP A 90 -1.42 -2.23 -29.11
C ASP A 90 -0.02 -2.84 -28.88
N GLY A 91 0.06 -4.16 -28.71
CA GLY A 91 1.28 -4.90 -28.33
C GLY A 91 1.57 -4.94 -26.82
N CYS A 92 0.92 -4.08 -26.03
CA CYS A 92 1.14 -3.88 -24.60
C CYS A 92 -0.03 -4.36 -23.72
N GLY A 93 -1.12 -4.83 -24.33
CA GLY A 93 -2.30 -5.41 -23.65
C GLY A 93 -3.57 -4.58 -23.73
N ASN A 94 -3.54 -3.41 -24.40
CA ASN A 94 -4.73 -2.61 -24.67
C ASN A 94 -5.26 -2.90 -26.09
N ILE A 95 -6.49 -2.45 -26.35
CA ILE A 95 -7.13 -2.53 -27.68
C ILE A 95 -7.32 -1.12 -28.23
N ILE A 96 -6.94 -0.92 -29.49
CA ILE A 96 -7.13 0.32 -30.26
C ILE A 96 -8.12 0.03 -31.38
N ASP A 97 -9.22 0.79 -31.47
CA ASP A 97 -10.15 0.73 -32.60
C ASP A 97 -9.62 1.63 -33.74
N CYS A 98 -9.28 1.01 -34.87
CA CYS A 98 -8.76 1.68 -36.05
C CYS A 98 -9.84 2.25 -36.99
N GLY A 99 -11.12 2.15 -36.62
CA GLY A 99 -12.23 2.79 -37.32
C GLY A 99 -13.15 1.80 -38.06
N ARG A 100 -13.95 2.32 -38.99
CA ARG A 100 -14.96 1.53 -39.73
C ARG A 100 -14.93 1.85 -41.21
N CYS A 101 -15.13 0.82 -42.02
CA CYS A 101 -15.12 0.92 -43.46
C CYS A 101 -16.35 1.64 -44.01
N THR A 102 -16.16 2.38 -45.10
CA THR A 102 -17.26 2.90 -45.92
C THR A 102 -17.88 1.75 -46.72
N LEU A 103 -19.18 1.52 -46.54
CA LEU A 103 -19.93 0.51 -47.28
C LEU A 103 -19.78 0.70 -48.81
N PRO A 104 -19.69 -0.38 -49.61
CA PRO A 104 -19.95 -1.78 -49.24
C PRO A 104 -18.80 -2.53 -48.55
N GLN A 105 -17.61 -1.94 -48.44
CA GLN A 105 -16.42 -2.64 -47.93
C GLN A 105 -16.60 -3.13 -46.49
N THR A 106 -16.02 -4.29 -46.19
CA THR A 106 -16.03 -4.89 -44.85
C THR A 106 -14.64 -4.89 -44.23
N CYS A 107 -14.56 -4.86 -42.90
CA CYS A 107 -13.26 -4.94 -42.22
C CYS A 107 -12.73 -6.37 -42.29
N GLY A 108 -11.51 -6.56 -42.79
CA GLY A 108 -10.94 -7.88 -43.09
C GLY A 108 -11.33 -8.45 -44.47
N GLY A 109 -12.25 -7.80 -45.19
CA GLY A 109 -12.69 -8.25 -46.51
C GLY A 109 -11.58 -8.11 -47.55
N GLY A 110 -11.58 -9.00 -48.55
CA GLY A 110 -10.47 -9.11 -49.51
C GLY A 110 -9.23 -9.85 -48.96
N GLY A 111 -9.28 -10.33 -47.71
CA GLY A 111 -8.28 -11.25 -47.16
C GLY A 111 -7.10 -10.57 -46.45
N GLN A 112 -7.25 -9.33 -45.99
CA GLN A 112 -6.26 -8.61 -45.17
C GLN A 112 -6.92 -8.13 -43.87
N ALA A 113 -6.56 -8.74 -42.74
CA ALA A 113 -7.19 -8.48 -41.44
C ALA A 113 -7.01 -7.00 -41.00
N SER A 114 -8.03 -6.43 -40.35
CA SER A 114 -8.06 -5.03 -39.88
C SER A 114 -7.84 -3.96 -40.96
N VAL A 115 -7.99 -4.33 -42.24
CA VAL A 115 -7.99 -3.43 -43.40
C VAL A 115 -9.35 -3.46 -44.10
N CYS A 116 -9.81 -2.31 -44.59
CA CYS A 116 -11.00 -2.18 -45.41
C CYS A 116 -10.75 -2.65 -46.84
N GLY A 117 -11.51 -3.65 -47.26
CA GLY A 117 -11.54 -4.17 -48.62
C GLY A 117 -12.69 -5.15 -48.78
N GLY A 118 -12.97 -5.56 -50.02
CA GLY A 118 -13.83 -6.70 -50.35
C GLY A 118 -15.31 -6.66 -49.92
N ASP A 119 -16.16 -7.17 -50.81
CA ASP A 119 -17.61 -7.31 -50.58
C ASP A 119 -17.97 -8.68 -49.96
N ALA A 120 -16.96 -9.50 -49.64
CA ALA A 120 -17.10 -10.83 -49.05
C ALA A 120 -16.61 -10.83 -47.60
N GLY A 121 -17.44 -11.36 -46.68
CA GLY A 121 -17.23 -11.28 -45.24
C GLY A 121 -15.95 -11.96 -44.74
N CYS A 122 -15.35 -11.36 -43.72
CA CYS A 122 -14.17 -11.87 -43.01
C CYS A 122 -14.44 -13.25 -42.37
N ILE A 123 -13.46 -14.16 -42.43
CA ILE A 123 -13.51 -15.50 -41.82
C ILE A 123 -12.72 -15.45 -40.50
N PRO A 124 -13.36 -15.58 -39.32
CA PRO A 124 -12.70 -15.47 -38.03
C PRO A 124 -11.60 -16.54 -37.83
N VAL A 125 -10.47 -16.16 -37.22
CA VAL A 125 -9.43 -17.14 -36.87
C VAL A 125 -9.80 -17.89 -35.59
N THR A 126 -9.57 -19.20 -35.60
CA THR A 126 -9.85 -20.08 -34.47
C THR A 126 -8.75 -20.03 -33.41
N CYS A 127 -9.07 -20.41 -32.18
CA CYS A 127 -8.11 -20.53 -31.07
C CYS A 127 -6.89 -21.41 -31.40
N ALA A 128 -7.10 -22.50 -32.16
CA ALA A 128 -6.01 -23.36 -32.64
C ALA A 128 -5.05 -22.63 -33.62
N GLN A 129 -5.57 -21.72 -34.45
CA GLN A 129 -4.77 -20.89 -35.37
C GLN A 129 -4.11 -19.68 -34.67
N LEU A 130 -4.68 -19.24 -33.54
CA LEU A 130 -4.07 -18.25 -32.66
C LEU A 130 -3.02 -18.85 -31.72
N GLY A 131 -3.01 -20.18 -31.57
CA GLY A 131 -2.16 -20.86 -30.58
C GLY A 131 -2.56 -20.50 -29.15
N ALA A 132 -3.87 -20.49 -28.86
CA ALA A 132 -4.45 -20.19 -27.55
C ALA A 132 -5.35 -21.35 -27.07
N ASP A 133 -5.24 -21.71 -25.79
CA ASP A 133 -6.02 -22.76 -25.11
C ASP A 133 -6.83 -22.23 -23.91
N CYS A 134 -6.81 -20.92 -23.67
CA CYS A 134 -7.65 -20.25 -22.69
C CYS A 134 -7.92 -18.77 -23.02
N GLY A 135 -8.96 -18.21 -22.39
CA GLY A 135 -9.21 -16.77 -22.33
C GLY A 135 -9.83 -16.15 -23.59
N PRO A 136 -10.26 -14.87 -23.51
CA PRO A 136 -10.81 -14.13 -24.64
C PRO A 136 -9.69 -13.60 -25.55
N MET A 137 -9.69 -14.02 -26.81
CA MET A 137 -8.73 -13.62 -27.84
C MET A 137 -9.43 -12.86 -28.97
N ALA A 138 -8.74 -11.96 -29.66
CA ALA A 138 -9.30 -11.26 -30.83
C ALA A 138 -9.38 -12.19 -32.05
N ASP A 139 -10.55 -12.28 -32.68
CA ASP A 139 -10.84 -13.20 -33.79
C ASP A 139 -10.33 -12.73 -35.16
N ARG A 140 -9.66 -11.55 -35.19
CA ARG A 140 -9.14 -10.82 -36.36
C ARG A 140 -10.17 -10.35 -37.40
N CYS A 141 -11.46 -10.53 -37.12
CA CYS A 141 -12.59 -9.94 -37.85
C CYS A 141 -13.34 -8.86 -37.03
N GLY A 142 -12.92 -8.61 -35.79
CA GLY A 142 -13.46 -7.56 -34.91
C GLY A 142 -14.31 -8.08 -33.75
N GLY A 143 -14.42 -9.40 -33.60
CA GLY A 143 -15.02 -10.07 -32.45
C GLY A 143 -13.98 -10.59 -31.45
N LEU A 144 -14.48 -11.14 -30.34
CA LEU A 144 -13.71 -11.88 -29.34
C LEU A 144 -14.13 -13.35 -29.35
N ILE A 145 -13.17 -14.25 -29.57
CA ILE A 145 -13.34 -15.70 -29.46
C ILE A 145 -12.80 -16.15 -28.09
N ASN A 146 -13.61 -16.90 -27.33
CA ASN A 146 -13.19 -17.43 -26.03
C ASN A 146 -12.57 -18.82 -26.23
N CYS A 147 -11.30 -18.97 -25.87
CA CYS A 147 -10.49 -20.16 -26.12
C CYS A 147 -10.48 -21.18 -24.99
N GLY A 148 -11.13 -20.90 -23.85
CA GLY A 148 -11.33 -21.86 -22.76
C GLY A 148 -10.89 -21.36 -21.39
N SER A 149 -10.73 -22.30 -20.46
CA SER A 149 -10.33 -22.05 -19.08
C SER A 149 -9.44 -23.18 -18.56
N CYS A 150 -8.37 -22.82 -17.86
CA CYS A 150 -7.36 -23.76 -17.36
C CYS A 150 -7.85 -24.67 -16.23
N ALA A 151 -7.22 -25.84 -16.09
CA ALA A 151 -7.43 -26.73 -14.96
C ALA A 151 -6.55 -26.29 -13.78
N LEU A 152 -7.11 -26.21 -12.57
CA LEU A 152 -6.33 -25.85 -11.38
C LEU A 152 -5.18 -26.86 -11.16
N PRO A 153 -3.95 -26.39 -10.90
CA PRO A 153 -3.58 -25.06 -10.39
C PRO A 153 -3.21 -24.01 -11.47
N GLU A 154 -3.42 -24.29 -12.75
CA GLU A 154 -3.02 -23.39 -13.84
C GLU A 154 -3.94 -22.16 -13.98
N LEU A 155 -3.34 -21.05 -14.40
CA LEU A 155 -4.02 -19.80 -14.75
C LEU A 155 -3.79 -19.47 -16.23
N CYS A 156 -4.73 -18.74 -16.83
CA CYS A 156 -4.57 -18.25 -18.18
C CYS A 156 -3.60 -17.06 -18.21
N GLY A 157 -2.53 -17.15 -19.01
CA GLY A 157 -1.36 -16.29 -18.92
C GLY A 157 -0.29 -16.77 -17.93
N GLY A 158 -0.52 -17.89 -17.23
CA GLY A 158 0.50 -18.54 -16.40
C GLY A 158 1.67 -19.04 -17.25
N GLY A 159 2.89 -19.06 -16.69
CA GLY A 159 4.11 -19.25 -17.48
C GLY A 159 4.44 -18.10 -18.45
N GLY A 160 3.71 -16.97 -18.41
CA GLY A 160 4.05 -15.73 -19.12
C GLY A 160 3.59 -15.64 -20.58
N ILE A 161 2.82 -16.62 -21.10
CA ILE A 161 2.34 -16.63 -22.49
C ILE A 161 0.85 -16.27 -22.54
N PRO A 162 0.44 -15.11 -23.11
CA PRO A 162 -0.96 -14.73 -23.22
C PRO A 162 -1.81 -15.76 -23.97
N GLY A 163 -3.01 -16.05 -23.45
CA GLY A 163 -3.93 -17.04 -24.04
C GLY A 163 -3.52 -18.51 -23.82
N ARG A 164 -2.53 -18.77 -22.96
CA ARG A 164 -2.09 -20.13 -22.61
C ARG A 164 -2.18 -20.46 -21.12
N CYS A 165 -2.48 -21.70 -20.81
CA CYS A 165 -2.47 -22.23 -19.45
C CYS A 165 -1.05 -22.50 -18.94
N GLY A 166 -0.80 -22.16 -17.67
CA GLY A 166 0.45 -22.47 -16.97
C GLY A 166 0.38 -22.13 -15.49
N LEU A 167 1.41 -22.47 -14.72
CA LEU A 167 1.45 -22.21 -13.28
C LEU A 167 2.10 -20.84 -12.98
N LEU A 168 1.74 -20.24 -11.85
CA LEU A 168 2.48 -19.10 -11.30
C LEU A 168 3.86 -19.57 -10.82
N GLY A 169 4.92 -19.10 -11.49
CA GLY A 169 6.32 -19.41 -11.16
C GLY A 169 6.97 -20.51 -12.02
N SER A 170 6.24 -21.19 -12.91
CA SER A 170 6.83 -22.20 -13.80
C SER A 170 7.43 -21.59 -15.07
N ASN A 171 8.57 -20.91 -14.95
CA ASN A 171 9.42 -20.64 -16.12
C ASN A 171 10.21 -21.90 -16.47
N LEU A 172 9.79 -22.58 -17.54
CA LEU A 172 10.71 -23.37 -18.35
C LEU A 172 11.45 -22.43 -19.31
N ASP A 173 12.67 -22.78 -19.69
CA ASP A 173 13.62 -22.01 -20.49
C ASP A 173 14.03 -20.65 -19.88
N GLY A 174 15.04 -20.70 -19.01
CA GLY A 174 15.54 -19.58 -18.21
C GLY A 174 16.31 -18.52 -19.00
N GLY A 175 15.61 -17.60 -19.66
CA GLY A 175 16.11 -16.26 -19.94
C GLY A 175 16.04 -15.39 -18.69
N ALA A 176 17.17 -14.80 -18.26
CA ALA A 176 17.14 -13.75 -17.24
C ALA A 176 16.50 -12.49 -17.82
N CYS A 177 15.63 -11.81 -17.08
CA CYS A 177 15.09 -10.52 -17.51
C CYS A 177 16.24 -9.51 -17.65
N VAL A 178 16.38 -8.92 -18.83
CA VAL A 178 17.46 -7.97 -19.14
C VAL A 178 16.96 -6.56 -18.85
N PRO A 179 17.52 -5.84 -17.86
CA PRO A 179 17.14 -4.47 -17.57
C PRO A 179 17.38 -3.57 -18.78
N THR A 180 16.44 -2.67 -19.09
CA THR A 180 16.67 -1.62 -20.08
C THR A 180 17.74 -0.64 -19.60
N THR A 181 18.06 0.37 -20.41
CA THR A 181 18.95 1.47 -19.97
C THR A 181 18.35 2.82 -20.31
N CYS A 182 18.83 3.86 -19.61
CA CYS A 182 18.40 5.24 -19.82
C CYS A 182 18.51 5.73 -21.27
N ALA A 183 19.57 5.30 -21.98
CA ALA A 183 19.77 5.62 -23.39
C ALA A 183 18.77 4.89 -24.31
N ILE A 184 18.39 3.65 -23.97
CA ILE A 184 17.40 2.85 -24.71
C ILE A 184 15.98 3.39 -24.47
N ALA A 185 15.68 3.81 -23.24
CA ALA A 185 14.39 4.38 -22.85
C ALA A 185 14.24 5.89 -23.17
N GLY A 186 15.26 6.54 -23.76
CA GLY A 186 15.22 7.95 -24.14
C GLY A 186 15.16 8.96 -22.98
N ALA A 187 15.57 8.56 -21.77
CA ALA A 187 15.54 9.39 -20.56
C ALA A 187 16.89 10.10 -20.31
N ALA A 188 16.86 11.42 -20.17
CA ALA A 188 18.03 12.28 -20.02
C ALA A 188 18.16 12.96 -18.64
N CYS A 189 17.07 13.06 -17.87
CA CYS A 189 17.13 13.18 -16.41
C CYS A 189 15.92 12.50 -15.74
N GLY A 190 16.06 12.12 -14.47
CA GLY A 190 15.00 11.50 -13.66
C GLY A 190 15.21 10.01 -13.37
N VAL A 191 14.19 9.33 -12.85
CA VAL A 191 14.20 7.89 -12.52
C VAL A 191 13.07 7.20 -13.28
N ILE A 192 13.36 6.02 -13.86
CA ILE A 192 12.42 5.19 -14.64
C ILE A 192 12.47 3.73 -14.18
N GLY A 193 11.45 2.94 -14.49
CA GLY A 193 11.48 1.48 -14.32
C GLY A 193 12.37 0.80 -15.36
N ASP A 194 13.00 -0.31 -14.99
CA ASP A 194 13.93 -1.03 -15.87
C ASP A 194 13.29 -2.10 -16.77
N GLY A 195 11.99 -2.37 -16.59
CA GLY A 195 11.24 -3.43 -17.27
C GLY A 195 11.27 -4.81 -16.59
N CYS A 196 12.12 -4.98 -15.57
CA CYS A 196 12.35 -6.22 -14.83
C CYS A 196 11.99 -6.14 -13.34
N GLY A 197 11.60 -4.96 -12.85
CA GLY A 197 11.21 -4.70 -11.45
C GLY A 197 12.22 -3.85 -10.67
N GLY A 198 13.32 -3.44 -11.30
CA GLY A 198 14.26 -2.46 -10.78
C GLY A 198 13.98 -1.03 -11.27
N LEU A 199 14.84 -0.10 -10.82
CA LEU A 199 14.78 1.33 -11.17
C LEU A 199 16.12 1.81 -11.71
N LEU A 200 16.08 2.56 -12.81
CA LEU A 200 17.23 3.22 -13.44
C LEU A 200 17.24 4.71 -13.10
N THR A 201 18.36 5.21 -12.60
CA THR A 201 18.59 6.65 -12.40
C THR A 201 19.27 7.26 -13.62
N CYS A 202 18.53 8.04 -14.39
CA CYS A 202 18.87 8.45 -15.75
C CYS A 202 19.41 9.87 -15.86
N GLY A 203 20.38 10.20 -15.01
CA GLY A 203 21.06 11.50 -15.01
C GLY A 203 20.27 12.62 -14.33
N THR A 204 20.91 13.80 -14.25
CA THR A 204 20.34 15.01 -13.65
C THR A 204 20.52 16.20 -14.59
N CYS A 205 19.54 17.10 -14.63
CA CYS A 205 19.47 18.16 -15.62
C CYS A 205 20.40 19.34 -15.21
N SER A 206 21.57 19.47 -15.84
CA SER A 206 22.53 20.54 -15.53
C SER A 206 22.13 21.91 -16.10
N GLY A 207 22.53 22.99 -15.42
CA GLY A 207 22.36 24.36 -15.93
C GLY A 207 21.01 25.00 -15.62
N GLY A 208 20.46 24.78 -14.42
CA GLY A 208 19.22 25.42 -13.95
C GLY A 208 17.93 24.92 -14.62
N ARG A 209 18.01 23.78 -15.33
CA ARG A 209 16.86 23.14 -16.00
C ARG A 209 16.16 22.15 -15.07
N LEU A 210 14.86 21.97 -15.25
CA LEU A 210 14.04 21.01 -14.53
C LEU A 210 13.81 19.73 -15.34
N CYS A 211 13.60 18.61 -14.65
CA CYS A 211 13.21 17.35 -15.26
C CYS A 211 11.74 17.43 -15.69
N GLY A 212 11.46 17.25 -16.98
CA GLY A 212 10.12 17.45 -17.55
C GLY A 212 9.79 18.91 -17.93
N GLY A 213 10.69 19.87 -17.63
CA GLY A 213 10.46 21.28 -17.95
C GLY A 213 10.44 21.51 -19.45
N GLY A 214 9.45 22.28 -19.93
CA GLY A 214 9.13 22.38 -21.37
C GLY A 214 8.07 21.38 -21.85
N GLY A 215 7.56 20.50 -20.98
CA GLY A 215 6.38 19.68 -21.25
C GLY A 215 6.66 18.28 -21.81
N VAL A 216 7.91 17.83 -21.81
CA VAL A 216 8.31 16.49 -22.29
C VAL A 216 8.91 15.69 -21.12
N PRO A 217 8.28 14.59 -20.65
CA PRO A 217 8.76 13.82 -19.52
C PRO A 217 10.20 13.29 -19.66
N TYR A 218 10.90 13.16 -18.53
CA TYR A 218 12.26 12.59 -18.42
C TYR A 218 13.35 13.30 -19.26
N GLN A 219 13.09 14.54 -19.70
CA GLN A 219 13.99 15.38 -20.50
C GLN A 219 14.34 16.70 -19.79
N CYS A 220 15.48 17.30 -20.16
CA CYS A 220 16.10 18.45 -19.48
C CYS A 220 15.63 19.81 -20.04
N GLY A 221 14.75 20.55 -19.36
CA GLY A 221 14.31 21.88 -19.85
C GLY A 221 13.80 22.87 -18.81
N GLY A 222 13.65 24.14 -19.20
CA GLY A 222 13.04 25.22 -18.39
C GLY A 222 13.90 25.78 -17.25
N GLY A 223 14.36 27.04 -17.40
CA GLY A 223 15.06 27.85 -16.39
C GLY A 223 15.61 29.15 -17.01
N SER A 224 15.91 30.23 -16.28
CA SER A 224 15.79 30.44 -14.83
C SER A 224 15.44 31.91 -14.45
N SER A 225 14.83 32.67 -15.36
CA SER A 225 14.52 34.11 -15.17
C SER A 225 13.02 34.38 -15.27
N CYS A 226 12.24 33.87 -14.32
CA CYS A 226 10.81 34.14 -14.25
C CYS A 226 10.51 35.27 -13.27
N THR A 227 9.80 36.29 -13.73
CA THR A 227 9.38 37.44 -12.93
C THR A 227 7.87 37.34 -12.66
N PRO A 228 7.43 37.15 -11.39
CA PRO A 228 6.02 37.05 -11.05
C PRO A 228 5.21 38.24 -11.58
N ARG A 229 4.10 37.96 -12.28
CA ARG A 229 3.15 38.99 -12.71
C ARG A 229 2.47 39.60 -11.48
N THR A 230 2.07 40.86 -11.55
CA THR A 230 1.14 41.46 -10.57
C THR A 230 -0.31 41.24 -11.00
N CYS A 231 -1.28 41.35 -10.07
CA CYS A 231 -2.71 41.24 -10.39
C CYS A 231 -3.16 42.21 -11.50
N ALA A 232 -2.61 43.43 -11.52
CA ALA A 232 -2.86 44.41 -12.60
C ALA A 232 -2.31 43.92 -13.95
N GLN A 233 -1.10 43.35 -13.98
CA GLN A 233 -0.50 42.75 -15.18
C GLN A 233 -1.15 41.41 -15.58
N ALA A 234 -1.92 40.78 -14.69
CA ALA A 234 -2.79 39.65 -14.98
C ALA A 234 -4.23 40.07 -15.34
N SER A 235 -4.54 41.38 -15.30
CA SER A 235 -5.87 41.96 -15.52
C SER A 235 -6.96 41.41 -14.58
N ALA A 236 -6.56 40.99 -13.38
CA ALA A 236 -7.42 40.39 -12.36
C ALA A 236 -7.82 41.41 -11.28
N THR A 237 -9.11 41.45 -10.97
CA THR A 237 -9.70 42.27 -9.89
C THR A 237 -10.34 41.45 -8.77
N CYS A 238 -10.29 40.11 -8.87
CA CYS A 238 -10.66 39.19 -7.80
C CYS A 238 -10.02 37.80 -7.97
N GLY A 239 -10.02 37.03 -6.88
CA GLY A 239 -9.70 35.59 -6.90
C GLY A 239 -8.20 35.28 -6.93
N GLN A 240 -7.88 34.00 -7.11
CA GLN A 240 -6.50 33.50 -7.19
C GLN A 240 -6.05 33.31 -8.63
N VAL A 241 -4.80 33.69 -8.93
CA VAL A 241 -4.24 33.69 -10.30
C VAL A 241 -2.79 33.23 -10.27
N GLY A 242 -2.40 32.32 -11.17
CA GLY A 242 -0.99 31.90 -11.28
C GLY A 242 -0.08 33.06 -11.70
N ASP A 243 1.07 33.22 -11.04
CA ASP A 243 2.00 34.33 -11.29
C ASP A 243 2.84 34.19 -12.57
N GLY A 244 2.84 32.99 -13.16
CA GLY A 244 3.64 32.58 -14.32
C GLY A 244 4.93 31.83 -13.98
N CYS A 245 5.29 31.75 -12.69
CA CYS A 245 6.57 31.30 -12.16
C CYS A 245 6.47 30.14 -11.16
N GLY A 246 5.24 29.72 -10.81
CA GLY A 246 4.96 28.65 -9.85
C GLY A 246 4.32 29.12 -8.54
N GLY A 247 4.14 30.44 -8.38
CA GLY A 247 3.39 31.04 -7.29
C GLY A 247 1.93 31.37 -7.65
N ILE A 248 1.15 31.77 -6.64
CA ILE A 248 -0.24 32.20 -6.79
C ILE A 248 -0.39 33.61 -6.21
N LEU A 249 -0.96 34.50 -7.03
CA LEU A 249 -1.39 35.84 -6.68
C LEU A 249 -2.80 35.78 -6.08
N SER A 250 -3.04 36.53 -5.00
CA SER A 250 -4.39 36.73 -4.45
C SER A 250 -4.86 38.15 -4.80
N CYS A 251 -5.83 38.25 -5.70
CA CYS A 251 -6.18 39.49 -6.41
C CYS A 251 -7.48 40.16 -5.93
N GLY A 252 -7.85 39.96 -4.67
CA GLY A 252 -8.98 40.64 -4.03
C GLY A 252 -10.33 39.92 -4.15
N SER A 253 -11.40 40.63 -3.78
CA SER A 253 -12.77 40.09 -3.66
C SER A 253 -13.82 41.11 -4.08
N CYS A 254 -14.92 40.62 -4.66
CA CYS A 254 -15.99 41.46 -5.22
C CYS A 254 -16.94 42.03 -4.17
N ALA A 255 -17.50 43.21 -4.46
CA ALA A 255 -18.59 43.79 -3.67
C ALA A 255 -19.94 43.18 -4.09
N ALA A 256 -20.76 42.74 -3.13
CA ALA A 256 -22.08 42.19 -3.41
C ALA A 256 -22.96 43.21 -4.17
N PRO A 257 -23.76 42.79 -5.18
CA PRO A 257 -24.08 41.41 -5.55
C PRO A 257 -23.11 40.75 -6.56
N GLN A 258 -21.96 41.35 -6.87
CA GLN A 258 -21.02 40.80 -7.84
C GLN A 258 -20.28 39.57 -7.31
N VAL A 259 -20.02 38.61 -8.18
CA VAL A 259 -19.21 37.40 -7.91
C VAL A 259 -17.97 37.38 -8.81
N CYS A 260 -16.92 36.70 -8.37
CA CYS A 260 -15.69 36.59 -9.14
C CYS A 260 -15.89 35.63 -10.33
N GLY A 261 -15.55 36.08 -11.54
CA GLY A 261 -15.91 35.42 -12.81
C GLY A 261 -17.29 35.79 -13.35
N GLY A 262 -18.14 36.47 -12.56
CA GLY A 262 -19.49 36.85 -12.95
C GLY A 262 -19.48 37.84 -14.12
N GLY A 263 -20.32 37.61 -15.13
CA GLY A 263 -20.28 38.34 -16.40
C GLY A 263 -19.39 37.71 -17.49
N GLY A 264 -18.70 36.60 -17.17
CA GLY A 264 -18.04 35.76 -18.17
C GLY A 264 -16.58 36.13 -18.47
N VAL A 265 -15.89 36.82 -17.56
CA VAL A 265 -14.44 37.02 -17.59
C VAL A 265 -13.86 36.52 -16.27
N ALA A 266 -13.08 35.44 -16.32
CA ALA A 266 -12.45 34.87 -15.14
C ALA A 266 -11.55 35.90 -14.43
N THR A 267 -11.47 35.83 -13.10
CA THR A 267 -10.69 36.75 -12.24
C THR A 267 -11.15 38.21 -12.23
N GLN A 268 -12.33 38.51 -12.79
CA GLN A 268 -12.97 39.84 -12.73
C GLN A 268 -14.35 39.79 -12.08
N CYS A 269 -14.77 40.89 -11.44
CA CYS A 269 -16.05 40.99 -10.74
C CYS A 269 -17.22 41.37 -11.65
N GLY A 270 -18.35 40.68 -11.49
CA GLY A 270 -19.60 41.06 -12.14
C GLY A 270 -20.75 40.10 -11.82
N GLY A 271 -21.79 40.11 -12.68
CA GLY A 271 -22.98 39.28 -12.52
C GLY A 271 -24.21 40.05 -11.99
N GLY A 272 -25.39 39.54 -12.36
CA GLY A 272 -26.71 40.07 -12.00
C GLY A 272 -27.75 38.94 -11.96
N THR A 273 -28.97 39.24 -11.51
CA THR A 273 -29.91 38.25 -10.94
C THR A 273 -30.58 37.25 -11.89
N THR A 274 -30.16 37.14 -13.15
CA THR A 274 -30.56 36.01 -14.03
C THR A 274 -29.50 35.79 -15.11
N CYS A 275 -29.12 34.53 -15.38
CA CYS A 275 -28.08 34.19 -16.34
C CYS A 275 -28.65 33.49 -17.58
N THR A 276 -28.12 33.84 -18.75
CA THR A 276 -28.52 33.27 -20.05
C THR A 276 -27.26 32.74 -20.76
N GLN A 277 -27.28 31.47 -21.15
CA GLN A 277 -26.11 30.79 -21.73
C GLN A 277 -25.69 31.40 -23.08
N ARG A 278 -24.38 31.57 -23.29
CA ARG A 278 -23.80 31.96 -24.59
C ARG A 278 -23.76 30.80 -25.58
N THR A 279 -23.89 31.13 -26.85
CA THR A 279 -23.57 30.25 -28.00
C THR A 279 -22.14 30.47 -28.49
N CYS A 280 -21.58 29.52 -29.25
CA CYS A 280 -20.24 29.63 -29.87
C CYS A 280 -20.02 30.94 -30.64
N ALA A 281 -21.01 31.38 -31.42
CA ALA A 281 -20.96 32.64 -32.17
C ALA A 281 -20.89 33.87 -31.23
N GLN A 282 -21.63 33.86 -30.13
CA GLN A 282 -21.59 34.93 -29.10
C GLN A 282 -20.31 34.88 -28.25
N ALA A 283 -19.58 33.76 -28.27
CA ALA A 283 -18.26 33.62 -27.66
C ALA A 283 -17.10 33.87 -28.65
N ASN A 284 -17.40 34.16 -29.92
CA ASN A 284 -16.43 34.36 -31.01
C ASN A 284 -15.46 33.16 -31.20
N ALA A 285 -15.93 31.94 -30.93
CA ALA A 285 -15.15 30.71 -31.00
C ALA A 285 -15.50 29.90 -32.27
N ASN A 286 -14.48 29.43 -32.99
CA ASN A 286 -14.65 28.52 -34.13
C ASN A 286 -13.90 27.18 -33.98
N CYS A 287 -13.30 26.94 -32.81
CA CYS A 287 -12.75 25.64 -32.44
C CYS A 287 -12.82 25.37 -30.92
N GLY A 288 -13.02 24.10 -30.56
CA GLY A 288 -13.10 23.64 -29.17
C GLY A 288 -14.37 24.08 -28.42
N GLN A 289 -14.46 23.72 -27.13
CA GLN A 289 -15.53 24.20 -26.24
C GLN A 289 -15.09 25.44 -25.45
N VAL A 290 -16.06 26.26 -25.08
CA VAL A 290 -15.89 27.45 -24.21
C VAL A 290 -16.96 27.48 -23.12
N GLY A 291 -16.71 28.22 -22.03
CA GLY A 291 -17.69 28.40 -20.95
C GLY A 291 -18.94 29.14 -21.39
N ASP A 292 -20.11 28.70 -20.91
CA ASP A 292 -21.41 29.26 -21.29
C ASP A 292 -21.75 30.60 -20.60
N GLY A 293 -20.99 30.98 -19.57
CA GLY A 293 -21.18 32.17 -18.75
C GLY A 293 -22.06 31.98 -17.51
N CYS A 294 -22.69 30.81 -17.34
CA CYS A 294 -23.60 30.48 -16.25
C CYS A 294 -23.14 29.28 -15.38
N GLY A 295 -22.02 28.64 -15.73
CA GLY A 295 -21.41 27.54 -14.97
C GLY A 295 -21.31 26.22 -15.73
N GLY A 296 -21.73 26.19 -17.00
CA GLY A 296 -21.59 25.06 -17.90
C GLY A 296 -20.62 25.34 -19.07
N LEU A 297 -20.62 24.43 -20.04
CA LEU A 297 -19.88 24.55 -21.29
C LEU A 297 -20.85 24.63 -22.48
N THR A 298 -20.41 25.33 -23.52
CA THR A 298 -21.04 25.30 -24.84
C THR A 298 -20.91 23.92 -25.51
N ALA A 299 -21.77 23.66 -26.51
CA ALA A 299 -21.47 22.64 -27.51
C ALA A 299 -20.14 22.95 -28.21
N ASN A 300 -19.45 21.93 -28.74
CA ASN A 300 -18.14 22.11 -29.37
C ASN A 300 -18.23 23.01 -30.62
N CYS A 301 -17.44 24.07 -30.66
CA CYS A 301 -17.51 25.15 -31.65
C CYS A 301 -16.74 24.88 -32.95
N GLY A 302 -16.01 23.77 -33.06
CA GLY A 302 -15.37 23.33 -34.31
C GLY A 302 -13.97 22.73 -34.15
N THR A 303 -13.27 22.54 -35.27
CA THR A 303 -11.88 22.05 -35.34
C THR A 303 -11.12 22.76 -36.46
N CYS A 304 -9.81 22.98 -36.28
CA CYS A 304 -8.96 23.69 -37.25
C CYS A 304 -8.35 22.74 -38.29
N THR A 305 -8.13 23.26 -39.50
CA THR A 305 -7.44 22.54 -40.59
C THR A 305 -5.94 22.82 -40.55
N ALA A 306 -5.12 21.76 -40.65
CA ALA A 306 -3.66 21.90 -40.71
C ALA A 306 -3.22 22.81 -41.90
N PRO A 307 -2.16 23.65 -41.73
CA PRO A 307 -1.22 23.71 -40.61
C PRO A 307 -1.69 24.59 -39.42
N GLN A 308 -2.94 25.05 -39.39
CA GLN A 308 -3.44 25.89 -38.29
C GLN A 308 -3.86 25.04 -37.09
N ALA A 309 -3.58 25.53 -35.87
CA ALA A 309 -4.02 24.91 -34.62
C ALA A 309 -4.97 25.83 -33.84
N CYS A 310 -5.81 25.24 -32.98
CA CYS A 310 -6.76 26.00 -32.16
C CYS A 310 -6.02 26.78 -31.06
N GLY A 311 -6.22 28.10 -31.00
CA GLY A 311 -5.47 29.03 -30.15
C GLY A 311 -4.18 29.59 -30.78
N ALA A 312 -3.68 28.98 -31.86
CA ALA A 312 -2.43 29.42 -32.49
C ALA A 312 -2.63 30.70 -33.30
N GLY A 313 -1.64 31.60 -33.24
CA GLY A 313 -1.83 33.02 -33.61
C GLY A 313 -2.18 33.93 -32.42
N GLY A 314 -2.43 33.38 -31.23
CA GLY A 314 -2.53 34.15 -29.98
C GLY A 314 -3.95 34.56 -29.56
N VAL A 315 -4.98 34.04 -30.24
CA VAL A 315 -6.39 34.26 -29.89
C VAL A 315 -7.02 32.91 -29.50
N PRO A 316 -7.43 32.70 -28.24
CA PRO A 316 -8.04 31.44 -27.81
C PRO A 316 -9.27 31.05 -28.63
N ASN A 317 -9.45 29.74 -28.85
CA ASN A 317 -10.58 29.16 -29.58
C ASN A 317 -10.76 29.68 -31.04
N GLN A 318 -9.67 30.14 -31.66
CA GLN A 318 -9.55 30.51 -33.08
C GLN A 318 -8.30 29.88 -33.74
N CYS A 319 -8.28 29.72 -35.07
CA CYS A 319 -7.22 29.02 -35.81
C CYS A 319 -6.17 29.96 -36.46
N GLY A 320 -4.86 29.64 -36.42
CA GLY A 320 -3.81 30.41 -37.14
C GLY A 320 -2.32 30.03 -36.91
N GLY A 321 -1.38 30.83 -37.46
CA GLY A 321 0.06 30.95 -37.07
C GLY A 321 1.17 30.26 -37.92
N GLN A 322 2.24 31.00 -38.33
CA GLN A 322 3.53 30.54 -38.95
C GLN A 322 4.55 31.72 -39.15
N VAL A 323 5.76 31.76 -38.53
CA VAL A 323 6.86 32.78 -38.73
C VAL A 323 8.28 32.26 -38.35
N VAL A 324 9.39 32.90 -38.80
CA VAL A 324 10.83 32.60 -38.51
C VAL A 324 11.65 33.90 -38.16
N CYS A 325 12.84 33.80 -37.52
CA CYS A 325 13.69 34.91 -36.99
C CYS A 325 15.14 34.94 -37.57
N VAL A 326 15.88 36.07 -37.49
CA VAL A 326 17.29 36.24 -37.96
C VAL A 326 18.19 37.03 -36.98
N ALA A 327 19.38 36.50 -36.66
CA ALA A 327 20.31 36.90 -35.59
C ALA A 327 21.28 38.09 -35.86
N ARG A 328 21.84 38.67 -34.78
CA ARG A 328 22.89 39.73 -34.76
C ARG A 328 24.27 39.22 -34.30
N THR A 329 25.31 40.06 -34.32
CA THR A 329 26.72 39.70 -34.05
C THR A 329 27.38 40.50 -32.91
N CYS A 330 28.47 39.98 -32.33
CA CYS A 330 29.16 40.58 -31.16
C CYS A 330 29.59 42.04 -31.37
N ALA A 331 30.13 42.36 -32.55
CA ALA A 331 30.56 43.72 -32.89
C ALA A 331 29.38 44.71 -32.95
N GLN A 332 28.18 44.25 -33.34
CA GLN A 332 26.95 45.05 -33.35
C GLN A 332 26.34 45.24 -31.95
N LEU A 333 26.88 44.54 -30.93
CA LEU A 333 26.43 44.56 -29.54
C LEU A 333 27.48 45.17 -28.58
N GLY A 334 28.63 45.62 -29.10
CA GLY A 334 29.67 46.30 -28.34
C GLY A 334 30.47 45.44 -27.35
N ALA A 335 30.32 44.11 -27.40
CA ALA A 335 30.89 43.18 -26.43
C ALA A 335 32.16 42.50 -26.93
N ASN A 336 33.15 42.33 -26.05
CA ASN A 336 34.43 41.68 -26.34
C ASN A 336 34.79 40.54 -25.36
N CYS A 337 33.88 40.17 -24.47
CA CYS A 337 34.00 38.96 -23.68
C CYS A 337 32.64 38.36 -23.31
N GLY A 338 32.63 37.05 -23.11
CA GLY A 338 31.52 36.30 -22.55
C GLY A 338 30.30 36.13 -23.48
N PRO A 339 29.30 35.38 -23.01
CA PRO A 339 28.06 35.11 -23.74
C PRO A 339 27.13 36.34 -23.83
N VAL A 340 26.71 36.69 -25.04
CA VAL A 340 25.75 37.78 -25.34
C VAL A 340 24.62 37.22 -26.23
N SER A 341 23.38 37.70 -26.05
CA SER A 341 22.26 37.29 -26.91
C SER A 341 22.32 37.94 -28.29
N ASP A 342 22.05 37.15 -29.34
CA ASP A 342 21.98 37.63 -30.73
C ASP A 342 20.67 38.34 -31.10
N GLY A 343 19.68 38.34 -30.20
CA GLY A 343 18.36 38.96 -30.43
C GLY A 343 17.32 38.10 -31.14
N CYS A 344 17.63 36.86 -31.54
CA CYS A 344 16.67 35.86 -32.04
C CYS A 344 16.70 34.53 -31.28
N GLY A 345 17.56 34.38 -30.28
CA GLY A 345 17.49 33.31 -29.27
C GLY A 345 18.78 32.50 -29.11
N SER A 346 19.76 32.67 -29.99
CA SER A 346 21.09 32.10 -29.80
C SER A 346 21.94 33.04 -28.93
N ILE A 347 22.91 32.45 -28.23
CA ILE A 347 23.91 33.19 -27.47
C ILE A 347 25.25 33.06 -28.20
N ILE A 348 25.78 34.20 -28.64
CA ILE A 348 27.09 34.30 -29.26
C ILE A 348 28.13 34.61 -28.18
N ASN A 349 29.26 33.89 -28.20
CA ASN A 349 30.29 34.04 -27.18
C ASN A 349 31.41 34.95 -27.73
N CYS A 350 31.55 36.14 -27.14
CA CYS A 350 32.31 37.24 -27.73
C CYS A 350 33.78 37.31 -27.30
N GLY A 351 34.30 36.29 -26.61
CA GLY A 351 35.71 36.16 -26.23
C GLY A 351 35.93 35.91 -24.74
N THR A 352 37.19 35.92 -24.29
CA THR A 352 37.60 35.72 -22.89
C THR A 352 38.68 36.72 -22.49
N CYS A 353 38.61 37.24 -21.27
CA CYS A 353 39.57 38.23 -20.79
C CYS A 353 40.90 37.61 -20.36
N THR A 354 41.99 38.33 -20.62
CA THR A 354 43.32 38.00 -20.10
C THR A 354 43.45 38.50 -18.67
N ALA A 355 43.89 37.64 -17.75
CA ALA A 355 44.14 38.02 -16.36
C ALA A 355 45.14 39.19 -16.26
N PRO A 356 44.99 40.13 -15.30
CA PRO A 356 44.05 40.11 -14.16
C PRO A 356 42.65 40.66 -14.46
N GLN A 357 42.30 40.95 -15.72
CA GLN A 357 40.97 41.44 -16.07
C GLN A 357 39.93 40.31 -16.04
N THR A 358 38.74 40.61 -15.53
CA THR A 358 37.57 39.73 -15.55
C THR A 358 36.48 40.31 -16.45
N CYS A 359 35.63 39.46 -17.01
CA CYS A 359 34.53 39.91 -17.87
C CYS A 359 33.45 40.57 -17.01
N GLY A 360 33.13 41.84 -17.28
CA GLY A 360 32.34 42.68 -16.39
C GLY A 360 33.14 43.42 -15.30
N GLY A 361 34.42 43.09 -15.11
CA GLY A 361 35.21 43.53 -13.95
C GLY A 361 35.41 45.04 -13.82
N GLY A 362 35.30 45.80 -14.93
CA GLY A 362 35.35 47.27 -14.92
C GLY A 362 34.02 47.96 -14.57
N GLY A 363 32.98 47.22 -14.21
CA GLY A 363 31.63 47.74 -13.98
C GLY A 363 30.76 47.83 -15.24
N THR A 364 31.24 47.37 -16.40
CA THR A 364 30.48 47.30 -17.66
C THR A 364 30.40 45.84 -18.12
N ALA A 365 29.19 45.27 -18.12
CA ALA A 365 28.98 43.86 -18.44
C ALA A 365 29.47 43.48 -19.85
N ASN A 366 29.97 42.25 -20.01
CA ASN A 366 30.46 41.69 -21.28
C ASN A 366 31.59 42.48 -21.97
N VAL A 367 32.28 43.31 -21.19
CA VAL A 367 33.55 43.96 -21.53
C VAL A 367 34.60 43.64 -20.45
N CYS A 368 35.85 43.43 -20.85
CA CYS A 368 36.93 43.14 -19.91
C CYS A 368 37.33 44.38 -19.08
N GLY A 369 37.53 44.18 -17.77
CA GLY A 369 38.08 45.21 -16.87
C GLY A 369 38.53 44.64 -15.53
N ALA A 370 39.01 45.49 -14.61
CA ALA A 370 39.54 45.07 -13.31
C ALA A 370 38.76 45.72 -12.15
N PRO A 371 38.29 44.95 -11.16
CA PRO A 371 37.43 45.47 -10.10
C PRO A 371 38.23 46.12 -8.93
N PRO A 372 37.67 47.11 -8.24
CA PRO A 372 38.20 47.62 -6.97
C PRO A 372 37.99 46.61 -5.82
N VAL A 373 38.77 46.76 -4.75
CA VAL A 373 38.83 45.82 -3.62
C VAL A 373 37.49 45.71 -2.87
N CYS A 374 36.99 44.48 -2.69
CA CYS A 374 35.82 44.17 -1.88
C CYS A 374 36.18 44.05 -0.39
N VAL A 375 35.31 44.52 0.51
CA VAL A 375 35.51 44.46 1.97
C VAL A 375 34.43 43.58 2.62
N PRO A 376 34.81 42.44 3.25
CA PRO A 376 33.89 41.52 3.92
C PRO A 376 32.97 42.16 4.98
N ARG A 377 31.68 41.79 4.98
CA ARG A 377 30.68 42.22 5.97
C ARG A 377 30.67 41.32 7.21
N THR A 378 30.62 41.93 8.39
CA THR A 378 30.60 41.22 9.69
C THR A 378 29.20 40.72 10.09
N CYS A 379 29.12 39.72 10.98
CA CYS A 379 27.86 39.17 11.51
C CYS A 379 26.88 40.24 12.01
N ALA A 380 27.37 41.22 12.78
CA ALA A 380 26.55 42.31 13.32
C ALA A 380 25.96 43.23 12.23
N GLN A 381 26.65 43.37 11.09
CA GLN A 381 26.14 44.10 9.91
C GLN A 381 25.14 43.28 9.08
N GLN A 382 24.96 42.00 9.40
CA GLN A 382 24.04 41.07 8.73
C GLN A 382 22.89 40.61 9.63
N GLY A 383 22.85 41.04 10.90
CA GLY A 383 21.82 40.63 11.87
C GLY A 383 21.96 39.18 12.39
N ALA A 384 23.01 38.46 12.01
CA ALA A 384 23.24 37.07 12.39
C ALA A 384 23.84 36.97 13.80
N ASN A 385 23.25 36.13 14.66
CA ASN A 385 23.77 35.81 16.01
C ASN A 385 24.12 34.32 16.18
N CYS A 386 24.05 33.53 15.12
CA CYS A 386 24.52 32.14 15.10
C CYS A 386 24.95 31.69 13.69
N GLY A 387 25.79 30.65 13.63
CA GLY A 387 26.21 30.02 12.37
C GLY A 387 27.12 30.91 11.51
N GLN A 388 27.30 30.55 10.23
CA GLN A 388 28.10 31.34 9.28
C GLN A 388 27.21 31.89 8.17
N VAL A 389 27.46 33.13 7.76
CA VAL A 389 26.78 33.81 6.64
C VAL A 389 27.79 34.22 5.57
N GLY A 390 27.33 34.46 4.34
CA GLY A 390 28.19 34.94 3.26
C GLY A 390 28.69 36.35 3.53
N ASP A 391 29.97 36.64 3.28
CA ASP A 391 30.56 37.94 3.63
C ASP A 391 30.26 39.08 2.63
N GLY A 392 29.62 38.76 1.48
CA GLY A 392 29.34 39.68 0.38
C GLY A 392 30.48 39.87 -0.64
N CYS A 393 31.63 39.24 -0.42
CA CYS A 393 32.81 39.23 -1.29
C CYS A 393 33.15 37.84 -1.86
N GLY A 394 32.37 36.80 -1.52
CA GLY A 394 32.56 35.42 -1.96
C GLY A 394 33.17 34.51 -0.89
N GLY A 395 33.42 35.02 0.32
CA GLY A 395 33.80 34.25 1.50
C GLY A 395 32.63 34.00 2.46
N LEU A 396 32.94 33.38 3.59
CA LEU A 396 32.05 33.23 4.73
C LEU A 396 32.58 34.07 5.91
N THR A 397 31.69 34.57 6.74
CA THR A 397 32.06 35.20 8.01
C THR A 397 32.71 34.18 8.96
N ALA A 398 33.43 34.69 9.97
CA ALA A 398 33.63 33.94 11.21
C ALA A 398 32.25 33.51 11.77
N ASN A 399 32.22 32.43 12.56
CA ASN A 399 30.99 31.94 13.16
C ASN A 399 30.37 33.01 14.08
N CYS A 400 29.14 33.41 13.76
CA CYS A 400 28.40 34.50 14.38
C CYS A 400 27.86 34.16 15.77
N GLY A 401 27.93 32.90 16.19
CA GLY A 401 27.59 32.46 17.54
C GLY A 401 27.00 31.05 17.60
N SER A 402 26.62 30.65 18.80
CA SER A 402 25.90 29.41 19.08
C SER A 402 24.76 29.70 20.04
N CYS A 403 23.57 29.19 19.73
CA CYS A 403 22.38 29.42 20.53
C CYS A 403 22.47 28.76 21.92
N THR A 404 21.79 29.33 22.90
CA THR A 404 21.83 28.89 24.31
C THR A 404 20.44 28.46 24.77
N GLY A 405 20.30 27.24 25.28
CA GLY A 405 19.01 26.68 25.69
C GLY A 405 18.39 25.80 24.60
N LEU A 406 17.09 25.98 24.33
CA LEU A 406 16.32 25.21 23.34
C LEU A 406 16.19 25.91 21.97
N ASP A 407 16.80 27.08 21.80
CA ASP A 407 16.85 27.77 20.52
C ASP A 407 17.82 27.08 19.56
N ILE A 408 17.40 26.88 18.31
CA ILE A 408 18.24 26.42 17.21
C ILE A 408 18.57 27.59 16.26
N CYS A 409 19.69 27.47 15.55
CA CYS A 409 20.08 28.47 14.56
C CYS A 409 19.20 28.35 13.30
N GLY A 410 18.45 29.40 12.96
CA GLY A 410 17.40 29.36 11.94
C GLY A 410 15.99 29.08 12.48
N GLY A 411 15.84 28.91 13.79
CA GLY A 411 14.54 28.67 14.42
C GLY A 411 13.60 29.88 14.36
N ALA A 412 12.31 29.66 14.64
CA ALA A 412 11.23 30.62 14.39
C ALA A 412 11.16 31.22 12.96
N GLY A 413 11.90 30.66 11.98
CA GLY A 413 11.82 31.03 10.56
C GLY A 413 12.80 32.13 10.10
N LEU A 414 13.76 32.55 10.93
CA LEU A 414 14.74 33.59 10.58
C LEU A 414 16.16 32.98 10.42
N PRO A 415 16.71 32.86 9.20
CA PRO A 415 18.02 32.26 8.97
C PRO A 415 19.15 32.95 9.74
N SER A 416 20.07 32.14 10.31
CA SER A 416 21.23 32.62 11.08
C SER A 416 20.89 33.46 12.33
N VAL A 417 19.65 33.37 12.81
CA VAL A 417 19.17 33.90 14.08
C VAL A 417 18.72 32.74 14.98
N CYS A 418 19.03 32.81 16.28
CA CYS A 418 18.53 31.85 17.26
C CYS A 418 17.02 32.01 17.50
N GLY A 419 16.29 30.90 17.49
CA GLY A 419 14.90 30.83 17.92
C GLY A 419 14.45 29.39 18.17
N SER A 420 13.34 29.20 18.86
CA SER A 420 12.83 27.88 19.20
C SER A 420 12.03 27.28 18.04
N VAL A 421 12.13 25.95 17.88
CA VAL A 421 11.21 25.17 17.05
C VAL A 421 10.07 24.64 17.90
N VAL A 422 8.91 25.28 17.79
CA VAL A 422 7.64 24.60 18.07
C VAL A 422 7.40 23.63 16.91
N PRO A 423 7.17 22.33 17.14
CA PRO A 423 6.95 21.35 16.09
C PRO A 423 5.53 21.44 15.52
N ASP A 424 5.17 22.58 14.92
CA ASP A 424 3.95 22.75 14.10
C ASP A 424 4.01 24.04 13.25
N GLY A 425 4.67 23.99 12.09
CA GLY A 425 4.40 24.83 10.91
C GLY A 425 4.40 26.37 11.05
N GLY A 426 4.85 26.95 12.16
CA GLY A 426 4.72 28.39 12.43
C GLY A 426 3.33 28.82 12.95
N VAL A 427 2.43 27.87 13.25
CA VAL A 427 1.19 28.16 13.99
C VAL A 427 1.50 28.07 15.48
N GLY A 428 1.22 29.13 16.23
CA GLY A 428 1.48 29.16 17.67
C GLY A 428 0.72 28.04 18.39
N CYS A 429 1.46 27.09 18.97
CA CYS A 429 0.87 26.01 19.75
C CYS A 429 0.01 26.59 20.90
N THR A 430 -1.25 26.17 20.92
CA THR A 430 -2.28 26.62 21.86
C THR A 430 -3.09 25.41 22.35
N ASN A 431 -3.73 25.56 23.51
CA ASN A 431 -4.46 24.48 24.17
C ASN A 431 -3.57 23.25 24.47
N LEU A 432 -4.02 22.03 24.16
CA LEU A 432 -3.46 20.78 24.69
C LEU A 432 -2.07 20.41 24.16
N CYS A 433 -1.63 20.96 23.02
CA CYS A 433 -0.24 20.77 22.57
C CYS A 433 0.77 21.36 23.56
N LEU A 434 0.40 22.39 24.35
CA LEU A 434 1.22 22.96 25.42
C LEU A 434 1.43 21.98 26.59
N ASN A 435 0.70 20.87 26.63
CA ASN A 435 0.80 19.82 27.64
C ASN A 435 1.45 18.52 27.10
N GLN A 436 1.99 18.51 25.88
CA GLN A 436 2.83 17.41 25.40
C GLN A 436 4.24 17.52 26.01
N ALA A 437 4.69 16.46 26.69
CA ALA A 437 6.00 16.43 27.33
C ALA A 437 7.08 15.82 26.42
N GLN A 438 8.28 16.41 26.44
CA GLN A 438 9.48 15.81 25.85
C GLN A 438 9.96 14.65 26.75
N CYS A 439 10.20 13.49 26.15
CA CYS A 439 10.48 12.25 26.87
C CYS A 439 11.75 11.56 26.34
N PRO A 440 12.96 12.03 26.73
CA PRO A 440 14.21 11.42 26.30
C PRO A 440 14.30 9.94 26.70
N GLY A 441 14.55 9.06 25.72
CA GLY A 441 14.71 7.62 25.94
C GLY A 441 13.41 6.82 26.09
N VAL A 442 12.24 7.38 25.75
CA VAL A 442 10.96 6.65 25.73
C VAL A 442 10.35 6.65 24.33
N ASP A 443 10.36 5.50 23.65
CA ASP A 443 9.88 5.36 22.27
C ASP A 443 8.37 5.66 22.14
N GLY A 444 8.05 6.76 21.46
CA GLY A 444 6.70 7.30 21.30
C GLY A 444 6.25 8.27 22.40
N GLY A 445 7.11 8.57 23.38
CA GLY A 445 6.83 9.49 24.48
C GLY A 445 5.68 9.03 25.39
N THR A 446 4.90 9.98 25.92
CA THR A 446 3.65 9.62 26.61
C THR A 446 2.68 8.96 25.64
N THR A 447 2.07 7.85 26.01
CA THR A 447 1.18 7.07 25.14
C THR A 447 -0.14 6.68 25.80
N LEU A 448 -1.21 6.61 25.00
CA LEU A 448 -2.46 5.93 25.36
C LEU A 448 -2.60 4.66 24.52
N VAL A 449 -2.99 3.54 25.14
CA VAL A 449 -3.29 2.28 24.46
C VAL A 449 -4.66 1.75 24.85
N GLY A 450 -5.30 1.01 23.95
CA GLY A 450 -6.58 0.36 24.21
C GLY A 450 -7.05 -0.46 23.00
N THR A 451 -8.29 -0.95 23.07
CA THR A 451 -8.95 -1.71 22.01
C THR A 451 -10.34 -1.13 21.79
N VAL A 452 -10.70 -0.78 20.55
CA VAL A 452 -12.07 -0.34 20.22
C VAL A 452 -12.98 -1.56 20.15
N TYR A 453 -14.14 -1.50 20.81
CA TYR A 453 -15.13 -2.58 20.87
C TYR A 453 -16.52 -2.15 20.40
N ALA A 454 -17.31 -3.13 19.97
CA ALA A 454 -18.73 -2.98 19.72
C ALA A 454 -19.48 -2.52 20.99
N PRO A 455 -20.67 -1.90 20.85
CA PRO A 455 -21.51 -1.53 22.00
C PRO A 455 -22.11 -2.72 22.78
N THR A 456 -21.85 -3.97 22.38
CA THR A 456 -22.44 -5.23 22.86
C THR A 456 -22.65 -5.28 24.37
N GLN A 457 -23.76 -5.87 24.80
CA GLN A 457 -24.13 -6.00 26.20
C GLN A 457 -24.01 -7.46 26.63
N ALA A 458 -22.83 -7.85 27.12
CA ALA A 458 -22.56 -9.20 27.61
C ALA A 458 -23.52 -9.61 28.75
N ASP A 459 -23.80 -8.68 29.66
CA ASP A 459 -24.74 -8.87 30.78
C ASP A 459 -26.20 -9.11 30.33
N ALA A 460 -26.54 -8.77 29.06
CA ALA A 460 -27.84 -9.03 28.45
C ALA A 460 -27.88 -10.39 27.69
N GLY A 461 -26.82 -11.20 27.75
CA GLY A 461 -26.75 -12.53 27.13
C GLY A 461 -26.23 -12.54 25.68
N TYR A 462 -25.92 -11.37 25.10
CA TYR A 462 -25.55 -11.26 23.67
C TYR A 462 -24.11 -11.66 23.33
N GLY A 463 -23.33 -12.16 24.29
CA GLY A 463 -21.93 -12.54 24.13
C GLY A 463 -20.96 -11.41 24.47
N GLN A 464 -19.65 -11.67 24.32
CA GLN A 464 -18.64 -10.65 24.56
C GLN A 464 -18.63 -9.62 23.42
N PRO A 465 -18.29 -8.35 23.68
CA PRO A 465 -18.12 -7.35 22.63
C PRO A 465 -16.99 -7.73 21.68
N ASP A 466 -17.30 -7.75 20.38
CA ASP A 466 -16.30 -7.97 19.35
C ASP A 466 -15.49 -6.68 19.07
N PRO A 467 -14.21 -6.80 18.68
CA PRO A 467 -13.35 -5.66 18.39
C PRO A 467 -13.77 -4.95 17.09
N ILE A 468 -13.59 -3.63 17.02
CA ILE A 468 -13.91 -2.83 15.83
C ILE A 468 -12.62 -2.39 15.13
N PRO A 469 -12.33 -2.90 13.92
CA PRO A 469 -11.20 -2.46 13.13
C PRO A 469 -11.50 -1.17 12.36
N GLY A 470 -10.46 -0.41 12.01
CA GLY A 470 -10.58 0.74 11.10
C GLY A 470 -11.24 2.00 11.69
N ALA A 471 -11.73 1.97 12.93
CA ALA A 471 -12.16 3.16 13.65
C ALA A 471 -10.97 4.09 13.91
N LEU A 472 -11.18 5.41 13.75
CA LEU A 472 -10.21 6.45 14.04
C LEU A 472 -10.25 6.83 15.52
N ILE A 473 -9.09 6.94 16.16
CA ILE A 473 -8.91 7.42 17.52
C ILE A 473 -8.05 8.68 17.48
N TYR A 474 -8.44 9.75 18.16
CA TYR A 474 -7.65 10.99 18.19
C TYR A 474 -7.82 11.83 19.45
N VAL A 475 -6.81 12.64 19.75
CA VAL A 475 -6.88 13.75 20.72
C VAL A 475 -7.15 15.04 19.94
N PRO A 476 -8.29 15.72 20.12
CA PRO A 476 -8.55 17.02 19.50
C PRO A 476 -7.78 18.15 20.20
N ASN A 477 -7.20 19.09 19.45
CA ASN A 477 -6.63 20.32 20.02
C ASN A 477 -7.66 21.47 20.11
N GLY A 478 -8.82 21.34 19.46
CA GLY A 478 -9.91 22.32 19.46
C GLY A 478 -11.29 21.69 19.74
N THR A 479 -12.35 22.49 19.68
CA THR A 479 -13.70 22.03 20.01
C THR A 479 -14.21 20.99 18.99
N VAL A 480 -14.42 19.76 19.45
CA VAL A 480 -15.11 18.69 18.72
C VAL A 480 -16.56 19.12 18.48
N GLN A 481 -16.96 19.18 17.22
CA GLN A 481 -18.29 19.64 16.81
C GLN A 481 -19.32 18.52 16.95
N ALA A 482 -20.60 18.86 17.10
CA ALA A 482 -21.67 17.89 17.00
C ALA A 482 -21.69 17.25 15.59
N ILE A 483 -21.96 15.95 15.50
CA ILE A 483 -22.31 15.32 14.21
C ILE A 483 -23.68 15.90 13.78
N PRO A 484 -23.85 16.37 12.52
CA PRO A 484 -25.13 16.86 12.04
C PRO A 484 -26.21 15.77 12.05
N ASP A 485 -27.31 16.04 12.73
CA ASP A 485 -28.53 15.24 12.71
C ASP A 485 -29.52 15.78 11.67
N GLY A 486 -30.34 14.88 11.09
CA GLY A 486 -31.44 15.26 10.20
C GLY A 486 -31.06 15.46 8.73
N GLY A 487 -29.90 14.96 8.30
CA GLY A 487 -29.46 14.98 6.91
C GLY A 487 -28.41 13.92 6.59
N VAL A 488 -28.58 13.24 5.45
CA VAL A 488 -27.48 12.52 4.80
C VAL A 488 -26.32 13.46 4.49
N THR A 489 -25.09 12.99 4.67
CA THR A 489 -23.87 13.75 4.48
C THR A 489 -22.89 12.96 3.60
N CYS A 490 -22.12 13.68 2.78
CA CYS A 490 -21.08 13.10 1.95
C CYS A 490 -19.81 12.94 2.79
N ASP A 491 -19.71 11.84 3.54
CA ASP A 491 -18.62 11.61 4.48
C ASP A 491 -17.47 10.85 3.76
N GLN A 492 -16.51 11.55 3.12
CA GLN A 492 -15.29 10.90 2.60
C GLN A 492 -14.27 10.67 3.72
N CYS A 493 -13.40 9.67 3.57
CA CYS A 493 -12.28 9.51 4.49
C CYS A 493 -11.20 10.61 4.36
N THR A 494 -11.32 11.50 3.36
CA THR A 494 -10.43 12.65 3.14
C THR A 494 -10.85 13.95 3.82
N ASP A 495 -12.09 14.06 4.30
CA ASP A 495 -12.69 15.35 4.70
C ASP A 495 -12.22 15.83 6.09
N GLY A 496 -11.37 15.05 6.76
CA GLY A 496 -10.88 15.30 8.10
C GLY A 496 -11.92 15.04 9.19
N VAL A 497 -11.59 15.38 10.44
CA VAL A 497 -12.50 15.24 11.58
C VAL A 497 -12.48 16.47 12.49
N SER A 498 -13.61 16.74 13.14
CA SER A 498 -13.82 17.96 13.92
C SER A 498 -12.91 18.06 15.15
N GLY A 499 -12.52 19.29 15.52
CA GLY A 499 -11.70 19.55 16.71
C GLY A 499 -10.20 19.48 16.49
N SER A 500 -9.74 19.51 15.23
CA SER A 500 -8.31 19.62 14.84
C SER A 500 -7.39 18.63 15.58
N PRO A 501 -7.31 17.36 15.10
CA PRO A 501 -6.51 16.32 15.73
C PRO A 501 -5.06 16.74 15.99
N LEU A 502 -4.65 16.67 17.26
CA LEU A 502 -3.27 16.86 17.71
C LEU A 502 -2.42 15.61 17.44
N VAL A 503 -2.98 14.45 17.77
CA VAL A 503 -2.42 13.12 17.51
C VAL A 503 -3.56 12.16 17.21
N SER A 504 -3.33 11.18 16.34
CA SER A 504 -4.33 10.20 15.93
C SER A 504 -3.72 8.83 15.62
N ALA A 505 -4.57 7.80 15.64
CA ALA A 505 -4.26 6.43 15.26
C ALA A 505 -5.52 5.77 14.67
N THR A 506 -5.35 4.74 13.84
CA THR A 506 -6.44 3.86 13.40
C THR A 506 -6.34 2.53 14.14
N SER A 507 -7.49 1.95 14.49
CA SER A 507 -7.55 0.64 15.15
C SER A 507 -7.18 -0.51 14.21
N GLY A 508 -6.37 -1.44 14.72
CA GLY A 508 -5.96 -2.67 14.04
C GLY A 508 -7.11 -3.68 13.87
N VAL A 509 -6.80 -4.85 13.30
CA VAL A 509 -7.82 -5.89 13.00
C VAL A 509 -8.45 -6.47 14.27
N ASP A 510 -7.69 -6.49 15.35
CA ASP A 510 -8.10 -6.84 16.72
C ASP A 510 -8.66 -5.64 17.51
N GLY A 511 -8.92 -4.52 16.85
CA GLY A 511 -9.39 -3.26 17.43
C GLY A 511 -8.33 -2.46 18.20
N THR A 512 -7.09 -2.98 18.35
CA THR A 512 -6.06 -2.32 19.18
C THR A 512 -5.56 -1.01 18.58
N PHE A 513 -5.16 -0.07 19.43
CA PHE A 513 -4.54 1.19 19.02
C PHE A 513 -3.48 1.68 20.02
N ARG A 514 -2.56 2.52 19.52
CA ARG A 514 -1.58 3.26 20.32
C ARG A 514 -1.50 4.71 19.83
N LEU A 515 -1.91 5.65 20.66
CA LEU A 515 -1.63 7.08 20.46
C LEU A 515 -0.27 7.40 21.07
N THR A 516 0.61 8.01 20.29
CA THR A 516 1.93 8.51 20.71
C THR A 516 1.93 10.01 20.94
N ASN A 517 2.88 10.53 21.73
CA ASN A 517 3.03 11.94 22.07
C ASN A 517 1.72 12.60 22.56
N VAL A 518 1.01 11.95 23.48
CA VAL A 518 -0.24 12.50 24.04
C VAL A 518 0.05 13.58 25.09
N PRO A 519 -0.86 14.57 25.26
CA PRO A 519 -0.82 15.50 26.38
C PRO A 519 -0.83 14.79 27.75
N CYS A 520 -0.18 15.37 28.76
CA CYS A 520 0.05 14.72 30.04
C CYS A 520 0.31 15.71 31.18
N GLY A 521 0.32 15.22 32.42
CA GLY A 521 0.65 15.98 33.62
C GLY A 521 -0.52 16.15 34.60
N ALA A 522 -0.21 16.56 35.82
CA ALA A 522 -1.21 16.73 36.88
C ALA A 522 -2.21 17.85 36.53
N GLY A 523 -3.51 17.55 36.60
CA GLY A 523 -4.60 18.47 36.26
C GLY A 523 -4.91 18.57 34.76
N VAL A 524 -4.13 17.91 33.88
CA VAL A 524 -4.36 17.94 32.43
C VAL A 524 -5.49 16.97 32.06
N GLN A 525 -6.55 17.49 31.46
CA GLN A 525 -7.73 16.71 31.07
C GLN A 525 -7.70 16.45 29.56
N VAL A 526 -7.40 15.21 29.17
CA VAL A 526 -7.16 14.85 27.77
C VAL A 526 -8.42 14.26 27.13
N PRO A 527 -9.14 15.00 26.27
CA PRO A 527 -10.22 14.42 25.48
C PRO A 527 -9.65 13.37 24.52
N VAL A 528 -10.32 12.22 24.41
CA VAL A 528 -10.07 11.22 23.38
C VAL A 528 -11.39 10.95 22.66
N VAL A 529 -11.36 11.06 21.34
CA VAL A 529 -12.48 10.75 20.46
C VAL A 529 -12.19 9.46 19.72
N ILE A 530 -13.17 8.56 19.67
CA ILE A 530 -13.15 7.36 18.83
C ILE A 530 -14.33 7.49 17.86
N GLN A 531 -14.08 7.43 16.55
CA GLN A 531 -15.08 7.67 15.53
C GLN A 531 -14.98 6.68 14.36
N LEU A 532 -16.13 6.15 13.95
CA LEU A 532 -16.31 5.36 12.73
C LEU A 532 -17.55 5.87 12.00
N GLY A 533 -17.31 6.76 11.02
CA GLY A 533 -18.38 7.54 10.39
C GLY A 533 -19.18 8.34 11.41
N LYS A 534 -20.48 8.01 11.56
CA LYS A 534 -21.38 8.67 12.54
C LYS A 534 -21.51 7.93 13.88
N TRP A 535 -20.87 6.77 14.06
CA TRP A 535 -20.60 6.24 15.40
C TRP A 535 -19.47 7.05 16.03
N ARG A 536 -19.70 7.63 17.21
CA ARG A 536 -18.66 8.40 17.90
C ARG A 536 -18.76 8.29 19.41
N ARG A 537 -17.65 7.98 20.05
CA ARG A 537 -17.42 8.04 21.49
C ARG A 537 -16.53 9.24 21.80
N GLN A 538 -16.80 10.00 22.86
CA GLN A 538 -15.83 10.94 23.42
C GLN A 538 -15.70 10.73 24.93
N ILE A 539 -14.46 10.52 25.39
CA ILE A 539 -14.09 10.39 26.80
C ILE A 539 -13.08 11.48 27.19
N THR A 540 -12.84 11.61 28.50
CA THR A 540 -11.75 12.43 29.03
C THR A 540 -10.86 11.57 29.92
N VAL A 541 -9.56 11.53 29.61
CA VAL A 541 -8.54 10.85 30.41
C VAL A 541 -7.91 11.89 31.34
N SER A 542 -8.12 11.71 32.65
CA SER A 542 -7.67 12.67 33.67
C SER A 542 -6.21 12.44 34.05
N SER A 543 -5.39 13.48 33.93
CA SER A 543 -3.98 13.53 34.35
C SER A 543 -3.09 12.34 33.92
N PRO A 544 -2.93 12.05 32.61
CA PRO A 544 -2.02 11.00 32.15
C PRO A 544 -0.59 11.24 32.67
N SER A 545 0.08 10.19 33.15
CA SER A 545 1.48 10.29 33.59
C SER A 545 2.40 10.53 32.39
N CYS A 546 3.16 11.63 32.40
CA CYS A 546 4.09 11.94 31.34
C CYS A 546 5.18 10.87 31.18
N CYS A 547 5.58 10.62 29.93
CA CYS A 547 6.62 9.65 29.56
C CYS A 547 6.31 8.20 29.99
N ALA A 548 5.03 7.88 30.16
CA ALA A 548 4.53 6.55 30.47
C ALA A 548 3.44 6.12 29.48
N GLN A 549 3.06 4.85 29.55
CA GLN A 549 1.91 4.30 28.84
C GLN A 549 0.70 4.21 29.78
N THR A 550 -0.41 4.83 29.40
CA THR A 550 -1.70 4.67 30.10
C THR A 550 -2.61 3.75 29.28
N ALA A 551 -3.06 2.65 29.88
CA ALA A 551 -4.06 1.77 29.26
C ALA A 551 -5.49 2.28 29.54
N LEU A 552 -6.34 2.27 28.52
CA LEU A 552 -7.75 2.63 28.60
C LEU A 552 -8.62 1.36 28.70
N THR A 553 -9.72 1.44 29.45
CA THR A 553 -10.59 0.27 29.68
C THR A 553 -11.55 0.00 28.51
N PRO A 554 -12.07 -1.23 28.34
CA PRO A 554 -13.08 -1.52 27.31
C PRO A 554 -14.32 -0.63 27.39
N GLU A 555 -14.79 -0.27 28.59
CA GLU A 555 -15.94 0.63 28.77
C GLU A 555 -15.62 2.08 28.36
N GLN A 556 -14.36 2.54 28.49
CA GLN A 556 -13.90 3.81 27.93
C GLN A 556 -13.81 3.77 26.39
N THR A 557 -13.47 2.63 25.81
CA THR A 557 -13.03 2.51 24.40
C THR A 557 -14.03 1.87 23.45
N ARG A 558 -15.12 1.26 23.95
CA ARG A 558 -16.25 0.83 23.12
C ARG A 558 -16.97 2.01 22.45
N LEU A 559 -17.64 1.72 21.34
CA LEU A 559 -18.63 2.62 20.75
C LEU A 559 -19.86 2.79 21.69
N PRO A 560 -20.59 3.91 21.60
CA PRO A 560 -21.72 4.16 22.49
C PRO A 560 -22.94 3.30 22.13
N ARG A 561 -23.73 2.97 23.15
CA ARG A 561 -25.00 2.21 23.06
C ARG A 561 -26.18 3.11 22.73
N LYS A 562 -26.03 4.43 22.88
CA LYS A 562 -27.03 5.46 22.60
C LYS A 562 -26.43 6.82 22.25
N GLN A 563 -27.20 7.69 21.62
CA GLN A 563 -26.81 9.09 21.45
C GLN A 563 -26.71 9.77 22.84
N ARG A 564 -25.66 10.59 23.05
CA ARG A 564 -25.36 11.31 24.30
C ARG A 564 -25.27 10.39 25.54
N GLU A 565 -24.66 9.22 25.40
CA GLU A 565 -24.61 8.19 26.46
C GLU A 565 -23.91 8.67 27.74
N GLN A 566 -22.68 9.19 27.62
CA GLN A 566 -21.88 9.70 28.75
C GLN A 566 -21.30 11.09 28.48
N HIS A 567 -21.12 11.45 27.20
CA HIS A 567 -20.66 12.77 26.76
C HIS A 567 -21.63 13.39 25.73
N PRO A 568 -21.85 14.72 25.71
CA PRO A 568 -22.78 15.36 24.76
C PRO A 568 -22.46 15.17 23.26
N ASN A 569 -21.23 14.74 22.93
CA ASN A 569 -20.79 14.41 21.57
C ASN A 569 -20.86 12.91 21.23
N ASP A 570 -21.23 12.04 22.18
CA ASP A 570 -21.47 10.61 21.90
C ASP A 570 -22.63 10.46 20.91
N ASN A 571 -22.44 9.65 19.86
CA ASN A 571 -23.40 9.52 18.77
C ASN A 571 -23.48 8.11 18.20
N ILE A 572 -24.67 7.72 17.78
CA ILE A 572 -24.93 6.55 16.92
C ILE A 572 -25.74 7.00 15.69
N PRO A 573 -25.61 6.35 14.53
CA PRO A 573 -26.37 6.70 13.34
C PRO A 573 -27.88 6.72 13.57
N LEU A 574 -28.59 7.58 12.84
CA LEU A 574 -30.06 7.59 12.77
C LEU A 574 -30.51 6.59 11.68
N ILE A 575 -30.97 5.42 12.11
CA ILE A 575 -31.28 4.27 11.27
C ILE A 575 -32.81 4.16 11.08
N ALA A 576 -33.27 3.98 9.84
CA ALA A 576 -34.61 3.47 9.55
C ALA A 576 -34.56 1.95 9.32
N VAL A 577 -35.41 1.21 10.00
CA VAL A 577 -35.61 -0.23 9.82
C VAL A 577 -36.98 -0.45 9.19
N VAL A 578 -37.04 -1.25 8.12
CA VAL A 578 -38.27 -1.50 7.36
C VAL A 578 -38.64 -2.98 7.48
N THR A 579 -39.55 -3.31 8.41
CA THR A 579 -39.71 -4.69 8.85
C THR A 579 -40.32 -5.63 7.81
N GLY A 580 -39.65 -6.76 7.62
CA GLY A 580 -39.99 -7.83 6.68
C GLY A 580 -40.53 -9.06 7.41
N SER A 581 -41.34 -9.86 6.71
CA SER A 581 -41.95 -11.08 7.28
C SER A 581 -40.95 -12.20 7.53
N VAL A 582 -39.75 -12.15 6.93
CA VAL A 582 -38.62 -13.06 7.16
C VAL A 582 -37.33 -12.23 7.20
N ASP A 583 -36.27 -12.79 7.77
CA ASP A 583 -34.96 -12.14 7.94
C ASP A 583 -34.99 -10.93 8.87
N THR A 584 -35.15 -11.24 10.15
CA THR A 584 -35.47 -10.30 11.22
C THR A 584 -34.22 -9.55 11.72
N ILE A 585 -33.62 -8.76 10.83
CA ILE A 585 -32.37 -8.02 11.06
C ILE A 585 -32.53 -6.97 12.17
N GLU A 586 -33.76 -6.53 12.46
CA GLU A 586 -34.07 -5.68 13.61
C GLU A 586 -33.72 -6.33 14.96
N CYS A 587 -33.53 -7.66 14.99
CA CYS A 587 -33.09 -8.42 16.15
C CYS A 587 -31.57 -8.56 16.27
N VAL A 588 -30.76 -8.14 15.28
CA VAL A 588 -29.29 -8.08 15.43
C VAL A 588 -28.87 -6.78 16.14
N LEU A 589 -29.58 -5.67 15.89
CA LEU A 589 -29.25 -4.35 16.46
C LEU A 589 -29.18 -4.33 18.01
N PRO A 590 -30.04 -5.05 18.78
CA PRO A 590 -29.89 -5.19 20.22
C PRO A 590 -28.64 -5.99 20.62
N LYS A 591 -28.22 -6.97 19.82
CA LYS A 591 -27.02 -7.79 20.07
C LYS A 591 -25.73 -6.99 19.88
N ILE A 592 -25.67 -6.18 18.81
CA ILE A 592 -24.63 -5.15 18.59
C ILE A 592 -24.61 -4.14 19.75
N GLY A 593 -25.70 -4.04 20.52
CA GLY A 593 -25.74 -3.39 21.84
C GLY A 593 -26.48 -2.07 21.88
N ILE A 594 -27.15 -1.65 20.79
CA ILE A 594 -27.98 -0.45 20.77
C ILE A 594 -29.06 -0.57 21.85
N ALA A 595 -29.11 0.41 22.75
CA ALA A 595 -29.94 0.37 23.96
C ALA A 595 -31.45 0.44 23.66
N GLY A 596 -32.26 -0.19 24.51
CA GLY A 596 -33.72 -0.28 24.33
C GLY A 596 -34.44 1.08 24.25
N ASP A 597 -33.88 2.14 24.85
CA ASP A 597 -34.41 3.51 24.77
C ASP A 597 -34.15 4.20 23.41
N GLN A 598 -33.38 3.58 22.51
CA GLN A 598 -33.07 4.10 21.17
C GLN A 598 -34.06 3.63 20.09
N TYR A 599 -34.98 2.71 20.37
CA TYR A 599 -35.95 2.23 19.39
C TYR A 599 -37.27 2.99 19.51
N SER A 600 -37.79 3.53 18.40
CA SER A 600 -39.08 4.24 18.43
C SER A 600 -39.84 4.19 17.09
N LEU A 601 -41.10 4.62 17.13
CA LEU A 601 -41.78 5.13 15.93
C LEU A 601 -41.03 6.35 15.37
N PRO A 602 -41.18 6.70 14.08
CA PRO A 602 -40.46 7.84 13.47
C PRO A 602 -40.67 9.18 14.16
N SER A 603 -41.82 9.39 14.82
CA SER A 603 -42.17 10.58 15.60
C SER A 603 -41.54 10.65 17.00
N GLY A 604 -40.91 9.58 17.49
CA GLY A 604 -40.26 9.53 18.80
C GLY A 604 -38.84 10.14 18.81
N SER A 605 -38.10 9.96 19.90
CA SER A 605 -36.72 10.45 20.07
C SER A 605 -35.61 9.44 19.78
N GLY A 606 -35.94 8.15 19.59
CA GLY A 606 -34.96 7.08 19.38
C GLY A 606 -34.11 7.23 18.11
N ARG A 607 -32.95 6.54 18.06
CA ARG A 607 -32.05 6.51 16.90
C ARG A 607 -32.34 5.39 15.90
N VAL A 608 -33.15 4.39 16.27
CA VAL A 608 -33.64 3.34 15.37
C VAL A 608 -35.15 3.55 15.19
N LYS A 609 -35.58 3.85 13.97
CA LYS A 609 -36.97 4.15 13.61
C LYS A 609 -37.61 3.01 12.86
N PHE A 610 -38.76 2.55 13.33
CA PHE A 610 -39.51 1.49 12.67
C PHE A 610 -40.49 2.02 11.62
N TYR A 611 -40.36 1.50 10.41
CA TYR A 611 -41.42 1.43 9.40
C TYR A 611 -41.73 -0.05 9.13
N ARG A 612 -42.89 -0.35 8.55
CA ARG A 612 -43.35 -1.73 8.33
C ARG A 612 -43.77 -1.96 6.89
N ASP A 613 -43.19 -2.97 6.24
CA ASP A 613 -43.74 -3.52 5.00
C ASP A 613 -44.71 -4.66 5.38
N ASN A 614 -44.24 -5.90 5.56
CA ASN A 614 -45.06 -7.03 6.02
C ASN A 614 -44.57 -7.76 7.30
N GLY A 615 -43.52 -7.25 7.96
CA GLY A 615 -42.90 -7.86 9.14
C GLY A 615 -43.54 -7.61 10.50
N ALA A 616 -42.72 -7.67 11.55
CA ALA A 616 -43.14 -7.39 12.91
C ALA A 616 -43.63 -5.94 13.05
N ASN A 617 -44.58 -5.72 13.95
CA ASN A 617 -45.04 -4.38 14.28
C ASN A 617 -44.25 -3.81 15.46
N PHE A 618 -43.96 -2.51 15.45
CA PHE A 618 -43.44 -1.83 16.64
C PHE A 618 -44.57 -1.49 17.61
N PRO A 619 -44.36 -1.53 18.95
CA PRO A 619 -45.36 -1.12 19.92
C PRO A 619 -45.91 0.30 19.66
N GLY A 620 -47.22 0.43 19.52
CA GLY A 620 -47.89 1.68 19.13
C GLY A 620 -48.19 1.80 17.62
N GLY A 621 -47.69 0.89 16.78
CA GLY A 621 -48.01 0.82 15.34
C GLY A 621 -46.99 1.53 14.45
N ALA A 622 -46.09 0.76 13.84
CA ALA A 622 -45.15 1.28 12.85
C ALA A 622 -45.90 1.74 11.58
N PRO A 623 -45.61 2.95 11.04
CA PRO A 623 -46.20 3.41 9.78
C PRO A 623 -45.75 2.53 8.61
N ALA A 624 -46.57 2.48 7.57
CA ALA A 624 -46.28 1.71 6.37
C ALA A 624 -44.97 2.17 5.69
N ALA A 625 -44.24 1.23 5.11
CA ALA A 625 -43.00 1.48 4.37
C ALA A 625 -43.17 2.52 3.23
N ALA A 626 -44.37 2.63 2.67
CA ALA A 626 -44.77 3.69 1.73
C ALA A 626 -44.45 5.10 2.26
N THR A 627 -44.72 5.38 3.54
CA THR A 627 -44.48 6.68 4.18
C THR A 627 -43.00 7.10 4.15
N LEU A 628 -42.08 6.12 4.13
CA LEU A 628 -40.65 6.38 3.92
C LEU A 628 -40.35 6.58 2.44
N PHE A 629 -40.69 5.60 1.59
CA PHE A 629 -40.20 5.54 0.21
C PHE A 629 -40.89 6.50 -0.77
N ASP A 630 -42.10 6.97 -0.49
CA ASP A 630 -42.78 7.98 -1.30
C ASP A 630 -42.23 9.40 -1.05
N SER A 631 -41.36 9.59 -0.06
CA SER A 631 -40.78 10.88 0.32
C SER A 631 -39.26 10.82 0.45
N LEU A 632 -38.54 11.29 -0.57
CA LEU A 632 -37.08 11.49 -0.50
C LEU A 632 -36.67 12.39 0.68
N THR A 633 -37.50 13.36 1.05
CA THR A 633 -37.30 14.22 2.23
C THR A 633 -37.41 13.44 3.55
N GLU A 634 -38.23 12.38 3.60
CA GLU A 634 -38.29 11.48 4.76
C GLU A 634 -37.06 10.59 4.81
N MET A 635 -36.69 9.98 3.67
CA MET A 635 -35.49 9.13 3.56
C MET A 635 -34.22 9.87 3.97
N ARG A 636 -34.04 11.12 3.52
CA ARG A 636 -32.84 11.93 3.79
C ARG A 636 -32.65 12.34 5.26
N LYS A 637 -33.61 12.09 6.15
CA LYS A 637 -33.41 12.21 7.61
C LYS A 637 -32.47 11.15 8.16
N TYR A 638 -32.35 10.00 7.48
CA TYR A 638 -31.69 8.81 7.98
C TYR A 638 -30.27 8.68 7.45
N ASP A 639 -29.34 8.35 8.33
CA ASP A 639 -27.97 7.99 7.96
C ASP A 639 -27.93 6.63 7.25
N MET A 640 -28.83 5.72 7.65
CA MET A 640 -28.91 4.35 7.13
C MET A 640 -30.36 3.87 7.01
N ILE A 641 -30.66 3.09 5.98
CA ILE A 641 -31.91 2.34 5.83
C ILE A 641 -31.57 0.83 5.75
N ILE A 642 -32.23 0.04 6.61
CA ILE A 642 -32.13 -1.43 6.65
C ILE A 642 -33.42 -2.04 6.09
N LEU A 643 -33.28 -2.96 5.14
CA LEU A 643 -34.37 -3.55 4.36
C LEU A 643 -34.39 -5.08 4.52
N ASP A 644 -35.34 -5.56 5.33
CA ASP A 644 -35.56 -6.98 5.61
C ASP A 644 -36.25 -7.72 4.45
N CYS A 645 -36.28 -9.05 4.52
CA CYS A 645 -36.90 -9.88 3.48
C CYS A 645 -38.44 -9.93 3.62
N VAL A 646 -39.15 -9.39 2.62
CA VAL A 646 -40.63 -9.40 2.56
C VAL A 646 -41.24 -10.74 2.09
N ALA A 647 -40.49 -11.84 2.21
CA ALA A 647 -40.85 -13.24 1.89
C ALA A 647 -41.31 -13.56 0.45
N SER A 648 -41.36 -12.58 -0.44
CA SER A 648 -41.70 -12.73 -1.87
C SER A 648 -41.07 -11.61 -2.70
N GLU A 649 -40.89 -11.81 -4.01
CA GLU A 649 -40.51 -10.70 -4.90
C GLU A 649 -41.67 -9.68 -4.96
N GLN A 650 -41.40 -8.43 -4.57
CA GLN A 650 -42.39 -7.35 -4.52
C GLN A 650 -41.88 -6.14 -5.31
N THR A 651 -42.13 -6.12 -6.61
CA THR A 651 -41.67 -5.07 -7.54
C THR A 651 -42.11 -3.68 -7.05
N LYS A 652 -41.15 -2.76 -6.92
CA LYS A 652 -41.39 -1.41 -6.38
C LYS A 652 -41.57 -0.40 -7.53
N SER A 653 -42.29 0.70 -7.26
CA SER A 653 -42.57 1.73 -8.29
C SER A 653 -41.31 2.50 -8.67
N ILE A 654 -41.26 2.97 -9.92
CA ILE A 654 -40.12 3.74 -10.44
C ILE A 654 -39.84 5.01 -9.60
N SER A 655 -40.86 5.68 -9.08
CA SER A 655 -40.71 6.83 -8.18
C SER A 655 -39.98 6.48 -6.88
N ARG A 656 -40.37 5.39 -6.20
CA ARG A 656 -39.73 4.92 -4.97
C ARG A 656 -38.29 4.49 -5.22
N ARG A 657 -38.01 3.88 -6.37
CA ARG A 657 -36.66 3.45 -6.75
C ARG A 657 -35.74 4.62 -7.11
N ALA A 658 -36.25 5.64 -7.80
CA ALA A 658 -35.53 6.91 -7.99
C ALA A 658 -35.25 7.63 -6.65
N ASN A 659 -36.19 7.59 -5.69
CA ASN A 659 -35.94 8.09 -4.33
C ASN A 659 -34.83 7.32 -3.62
N MET A 660 -34.78 5.99 -3.74
CA MET A 660 -33.71 5.15 -3.17
C MET A 660 -32.33 5.49 -3.74
N GLU A 661 -32.24 5.70 -5.05
CA GLU A 661 -31.01 6.13 -5.72
C GLU A 661 -30.60 7.55 -5.30
N ALA A 662 -31.55 8.51 -5.30
CA ALA A 662 -31.32 9.90 -4.90
C ALA A 662 -31.07 10.09 -3.38
N TYR A 663 -31.35 9.07 -2.58
CA TYR A 663 -30.97 8.95 -1.17
C TYR A 663 -29.51 8.52 -1.02
N ALA A 664 -29.12 7.38 -1.61
CA ALA A 664 -27.75 6.88 -1.54
C ALA A 664 -26.75 7.85 -2.20
N ASN A 665 -27.07 8.37 -3.40
CA ASN A 665 -26.24 9.34 -4.12
C ASN A 665 -25.96 10.62 -3.31
N ALA A 666 -26.78 10.94 -2.30
CA ALA A 666 -26.63 12.11 -1.43
C ALA A 666 -25.91 11.82 -0.09
N GLY A 667 -25.42 10.58 0.13
CA GLY A 667 -24.76 10.17 1.37
C GLY A 667 -25.42 8.99 2.10
N GLY A 668 -26.63 8.60 1.70
CA GLY A 668 -27.38 7.53 2.35
C GLY A 668 -26.65 6.18 2.36
N ARG A 669 -26.82 5.42 3.44
CA ARG A 669 -26.36 4.04 3.55
C ARG A 669 -27.53 3.06 3.42
N ILE A 670 -27.38 1.97 2.66
CA ILE A 670 -28.45 0.97 2.48
C ILE A 670 -27.92 -0.42 2.80
N PHE A 671 -28.61 -1.15 3.68
CA PHE A 671 -28.52 -2.61 3.78
C PHE A 671 -29.76 -3.26 3.17
N ALA A 672 -29.58 -4.33 2.41
CA ALA A 672 -30.65 -5.13 1.82
C ALA A 672 -30.33 -6.63 1.83
N SER A 673 -31.31 -7.49 2.11
CA SER A 673 -31.16 -8.94 1.97
C SER A 673 -32.21 -9.63 1.07
N HIS A 674 -31.77 -10.67 0.35
CA HIS A 674 -32.61 -11.54 -0.49
C HIS A 674 -33.62 -10.72 -1.33
N TYR A 675 -34.94 -10.92 -1.18
CA TYR A 675 -35.98 -10.21 -1.95
C TYR A 675 -35.96 -8.66 -1.84
N ALA A 676 -35.18 -8.06 -0.93
CA ALA A 676 -34.88 -6.63 -1.02
C ALA A 676 -34.06 -6.26 -2.29
N TYR A 677 -33.57 -7.24 -3.07
CA TYR A 677 -32.98 -7.02 -4.39
C TYR A 677 -33.89 -6.24 -5.35
N VAL A 678 -35.21 -6.23 -5.15
CA VAL A 678 -36.17 -5.44 -5.97
C VAL A 678 -35.89 -3.94 -5.98
N TRP A 679 -35.12 -3.44 -5.01
CA TRP A 679 -34.63 -2.06 -5.00
C TRP A 679 -33.45 -1.84 -5.96
N LEU A 680 -32.70 -2.89 -6.31
CA LEU A 680 -31.44 -2.86 -7.05
C LEU A 680 -31.58 -3.45 -8.49
N TYR A 681 -32.33 -4.55 -8.64
CA TYR A 681 -32.60 -5.32 -9.87
C TYR A 681 -33.30 -4.53 -11.00
N ASP A 682 -33.38 -5.04 -12.24
CA ASP A 682 -33.90 -4.31 -13.40
C ASP A 682 -35.41 -4.02 -13.41
N ARG A 683 -36.26 -4.67 -12.60
CA ARG A 683 -37.73 -4.48 -12.68
C ARG A 683 -38.28 -3.36 -11.80
N ALA A 684 -39.14 -2.53 -12.38
CA ALA A 684 -39.98 -1.57 -11.66
C ALA A 684 -41.43 -1.61 -12.19
N VAL A 685 -42.36 -0.98 -11.47
CA VAL A 685 -43.69 -0.66 -12.03
C VAL A 685 -43.81 0.83 -12.34
N ASP A 686 -44.49 1.14 -13.45
CA ASP A 686 -44.84 2.49 -13.86
C ASP A 686 -46.07 3.04 -13.07
N PRO A 687 -46.45 4.32 -13.22
CA PRO A 687 -47.63 4.88 -12.56
C PRO A 687 -48.98 4.27 -12.98
N GLY A 688 -49.03 3.48 -14.06
CA GLY A 688 -50.20 2.71 -14.49
C GLY A 688 -50.22 1.27 -13.97
N GLY A 689 -49.16 0.83 -13.27
CA GLY A 689 -49.00 -0.54 -12.78
C GLY A 689 -48.37 -1.51 -13.79
N ASN A 690 -47.86 -1.02 -14.92
CA ASN A 690 -47.18 -1.87 -15.91
C ASN A 690 -45.75 -2.19 -15.45
N ASN A 691 -45.29 -3.42 -15.68
CA ASN A 691 -43.90 -3.81 -15.46
C ASN A 691 -43.00 -3.16 -16.53
N ILE A 692 -41.95 -2.48 -16.09
CA ILE A 692 -40.96 -1.79 -16.94
C ILE A 692 -39.54 -2.11 -16.48
N VAL A 693 -38.57 -1.91 -17.38
CA VAL A 693 -37.15 -1.86 -17.02
C VAL A 693 -36.88 -0.53 -16.29
N SER A 694 -36.17 -0.62 -15.17
CA SER A 694 -35.85 0.50 -14.29
C SER A 694 -34.56 1.20 -14.74
N PRO A 695 -34.59 2.49 -15.10
CA PRO A 695 -33.40 3.24 -15.50
C PRO A 695 -32.43 3.61 -14.36
N ILE A 696 -32.60 3.11 -13.12
CA ILE A 696 -31.66 3.42 -12.03
C ILE A 696 -30.31 2.72 -12.24
N SER A 697 -29.22 3.37 -11.86
CA SER A 697 -27.85 2.89 -12.12
C SER A 697 -27.47 1.63 -11.34
N PHE A 698 -28.15 1.35 -10.22
CA PHE A 698 -27.90 0.17 -9.37
C PHE A 698 -28.05 -1.15 -10.13
N THR A 699 -28.88 -1.15 -11.18
CA THR A 699 -29.12 -2.30 -12.07
C THR A 699 -27.82 -2.83 -12.67
N GLY A 700 -26.88 -1.94 -13.03
CA GLY A 700 -25.59 -2.28 -13.62
C GLY A 700 -24.50 -2.73 -12.63
N THR A 701 -24.80 -2.88 -11.34
CA THR A 701 -23.81 -3.30 -10.32
C THR A 701 -23.66 -4.82 -10.19
N ALA A 702 -24.57 -5.59 -10.78
CA ALA A 702 -24.60 -7.04 -10.70
C ALA A 702 -25.27 -7.67 -11.93
N THR A 703 -24.86 -8.90 -12.28
CA THR A 703 -25.56 -9.71 -13.29
C THR A 703 -26.71 -10.46 -12.63
N TRP A 704 -27.83 -9.77 -12.46
CA TRP A 704 -29.05 -10.29 -11.85
C TRP A 704 -29.62 -11.48 -12.62
N THR A 705 -29.97 -12.54 -11.88
CA THR A 705 -30.60 -13.75 -12.43
C THR A 705 -31.60 -14.33 -11.43
N PRO A 706 -32.72 -13.63 -11.11
CA PRO A 706 -33.66 -14.10 -10.09
C PRO A 706 -34.33 -15.43 -10.41
N ASN A 707 -34.92 -16.06 -9.38
CA ASN A 707 -35.67 -17.33 -9.48
C ASN A 707 -34.83 -18.55 -9.92
N ARG A 708 -33.52 -18.54 -9.66
CA ARG A 708 -32.65 -19.73 -9.83
C ARG A 708 -32.79 -20.70 -8.65
N PRO A 709 -32.49 -22.00 -8.83
CA PRO A 709 -32.37 -22.94 -7.71
C PRO A 709 -31.35 -22.45 -6.69
N PHE A 710 -31.77 -22.32 -5.44
CA PHE A 710 -30.88 -21.91 -4.35
C PHE A 710 -29.84 -23.00 -4.06
N PRO A 711 -28.56 -22.64 -3.82
CA PRO A 711 -27.57 -23.56 -3.25
C PRO A 711 -27.97 -24.03 -1.85
N ALA A 712 -27.39 -25.15 -1.42
CA ALA A 712 -27.48 -25.59 -0.03
C ALA A 712 -26.68 -24.66 0.91
N ASN A 713 -27.08 -24.63 2.19
CA ASN A 713 -26.34 -23.96 3.26
C ASN A 713 -24.91 -24.51 3.32
N GLN A 714 -23.91 -23.65 3.21
CA GLN A 714 -22.54 -24.03 2.92
C GLN A 714 -21.50 -23.17 3.66
N ASP A 715 -20.27 -23.65 3.68
CA ASP A 715 -19.12 -22.93 4.19
C ASP A 715 -18.59 -22.06 3.04
N ALA A 716 -19.14 -20.85 2.93
CA ALA A 716 -18.84 -19.91 1.87
C ALA A 716 -17.44 -19.30 2.04
N TYR A 717 -16.82 -18.92 0.94
CA TYR A 717 -15.50 -18.33 0.86
C TYR A 717 -15.58 -16.84 1.14
N ILE A 718 -14.64 -16.32 1.94
CA ILE A 718 -14.41 -14.88 2.06
C ILE A 718 -13.52 -14.46 0.90
N ASP A 719 -13.88 -13.38 0.22
CA ASP A 719 -13.07 -12.83 -0.86
C ASP A 719 -11.91 -12.01 -0.29
N ILE A 720 -10.68 -12.48 -0.52
CA ILE A 720 -9.44 -11.87 -0.02
C ILE A 720 -8.60 -11.22 -1.13
N THR A 721 -9.15 -11.01 -2.33
CA THR A 721 -8.42 -10.35 -3.43
C THR A 721 -8.29 -8.83 -3.26
N PHE A 722 -8.77 -8.27 -2.15
CA PHE A 722 -8.76 -6.84 -1.85
C PHE A 722 -8.47 -6.58 -0.35
N PRO A 723 -7.91 -5.42 0.04
CA PRO A 723 -7.38 -5.23 1.40
C PRO A 723 -8.42 -5.38 2.52
N LYS A 724 -9.63 -4.82 2.34
CA LYS A 724 -10.72 -4.96 3.31
C LYS A 724 -11.20 -6.41 3.46
N GLY A 725 -11.12 -7.21 2.39
CA GLY A 725 -11.42 -8.64 2.41
C GLY A 725 -10.44 -9.44 3.25
N VAL A 726 -9.15 -9.11 3.18
CA VAL A 726 -8.10 -9.68 4.06
C VAL A 726 -8.38 -9.31 5.53
N THR A 727 -8.66 -8.03 5.83
CA THR A 727 -9.04 -7.58 7.18
C THR A 727 -10.26 -8.33 7.71
N PHE A 728 -11.29 -8.52 6.89
CA PHE A 728 -12.51 -9.25 7.25
C PHE A 728 -12.24 -10.74 7.51
N ALA A 729 -11.45 -11.40 6.66
CA ALA A 729 -11.05 -12.79 6.85
C ALA A 729 -10.26 -13.00 8.16
N GLN A 730 -9.38 -12.07 8.51
CA GLN A 730 -8.63 -12.07 9.77
C GLN A 730 -9.54 -11.79 10.98
N TRP A 731 -10.43 -10.79 10.88
CA TRP A 731 -11.41 -10.47 11.92
C TRP A 731 -12.33 -11.65 12.23
N VAL A 732 -12.86 -12.32 11.19
CA VAL A 732 -13.71 -13.52 11.31
C VAL A 732 -13.02 -14.64 12.10
N GLN A 733 -11.69 -14.78 11.99
CA GLN A 733 -10.90 -15.72 12.79
C GLN A 733 -10.74 -15.27 14.24
N LEU A 734 -10.45 -13.97 14.48
CA LEU A 734 -10.30 -13.40 15.82
C LEU A 734 -11.58 -13.52 16.65
N VAL A 735 -12.75 -13.28 16.04
CA VAL A 735 -14.06 -13.33 16.72
C VAL A 735 -14.67 -14.73 16.82
N ASN A 736 -13.93 -15.76 16.39
CA ASN A 736 -14.34 -17.16 16.33
C ASN A 736 -15.61 -17.41 15.49
N ALA A 737 -15.73 -16.71 14.36
CA ALA A 737 -16.84 -16.85 13.40
C ALA A 737 -16.48 -17.71 12.16
N GLN A 738 -15.22 -18.15 12.02
CA GLN A 738 -14.79 -18.97 10.90
C GLN A 738 -15.55 -20.31 10.83
N ALA A 739 -15.78 -20.79 9.61
CA ALA A 739 -16.35 -22.11 9.37
C ALA A 739 -15.38 -23.23 9.81
N ALA A 740 -15.91 -24.41 10.14
CA ALA A 740 -15.08 -25.57 10.50
C ALA A 740 -14.15 -26.05 9.37
N THR A 741 -14.47 -25.71 8.11
CA THR A 741 -13.62 -26.00 6.94
C THR A 741 -12.76 -24.80 6.49
N SER A 742 -12.67 -23.75 7.32
CA SER A 742 -11.83 -22.57 7.07
C SER A 742 -10.34 -22.86 7.33
N THR A 743 -9.46 -22.22 6.57
CA THR A 743 -8.00 -22.26 6.77
C THR A 743 -7.41 -20.87 6.61
N PRO A 744 -6.17 -20.60 7.07
CA PRO A 744 -5.54 -19.29 6.88
C PRO A 744 -5.38 -18.86 5.40
N VAL A 745 -5.24 -19.83 4.48
CA VAL A 745 -5.08 -19.59 3.04
C VAL A 745 -6.43 -19.57 2.30
N VAL A 746 -7.41 -20.34 2.79
CA VAL A 746 -8.77 -20.41 2.24
C VAL A 746 -9.76 -20.08 3.36
N PRO A 747 -9.95 -18.79 3.68
CA PRO A 747 -10.85 -18.36 4.75
C PRO A 747 -12.31 -18.57 4.35
N ARG A 748 -13.07 -19.21 5.24
CA ARG A 748 -14.49 -19.51 5.05
C ARG A 748 -15.34 -19.14 6.25
N ILE A 749 -16.62 -18.88 6.00
CA ILE A 749 -17.64 -18.65 7.01
C ILE A 749 -18.92 -19.42 6.68
N ARG A 750 -19.63 -19.87 7.72
CA ARG A 750 -20.86 -20.65 7.57
C ARG A 750 -22.02 -19.72 7.18
N ILE A 751 -22.50 -19.86 5.94
CA ILE A 751 -23.70 -19.16 5.47
C ILE A 751 -24.87 -20.15 5.38
N ASN A 752 -25.93 -19.84 6.11
CA ASN A 752 -27.19 -20.56 6.08
C ASN A 752 -28.25 -19.74 5.34
N THR A 753 -29.24 -20.42 4.78
CA THR A 753 -30.35 -19.80 4.04
C THR A 753 -29.85 -18.99 2.83
N VAL A 754 -28.94 -19.61 2.07
CA VAL A 754 -28.32 -19.09 0.84
C VAL A 754 -29.37 -18.82 -0.24
N ARG A 755 -29.11 -17.85 -1.12
CA ARG A 755 -29.91 -17.49 -2.29
C ARG A 755 -29.04 -17.42 -3.57
N ASN A 756 -29.64 -17.02 -4.69
CA ASN A 756 -29.02 -17.13 -6.02
C ASN A 756 -29.69 -16.18 -7.04
N ASP A 757 -30.08 -14.98 -6.60
CA ASP A 757 -30.82 -14.02 -7.42
C ASP A 757 -29.90 -13.10 -8.25
N PHE A 758 -28.57 -13.26 -8.10
CA PHE A 758 -27.53 -12.69 -8.96
C PHE A 758 -26.38 -13.67 -9.18
N SER A 759 -25.64 -13.47 -10.28
CA SER A 759 -24.65 -14.45 -10.77
C SER A 759 -23.23 -13.91 -10.95
N ALA A 760 -23.06 -12.58 -10.94
CA ALA A 760 -21.77 -11.91 -10.92
C ALA A 760 -21.92 -10.50 -10.30
N VAL A 761 -20.82 -9.99 -9.74
CA VAL A 761 -20.67 -8.59 -9.32
C VAL A 761 -19.96 -7.84 -10.44
N ILE A 762 -20.41 -6.64 -10.77
CA ILE A 762 -19.87 -5.83 -11.88
C ILE A 762 -19.03 -4.68 -11.30
N PRO A 763 -17.71 -4.60 -11.59
CA PRO A 763 -16.85 -3.51 -11.12
C PRO A 763 -17.41 -2.12 -11.52
N PRO A 764 -17.31 -1.10 -10.65
CA PRO A 764 -16.52 -1.03 -9.41
C PRO A 764 -17.22 -1.58 -8.15
N ALA A 765 -18.32 -2.33 -8.27
CA ALA A 765 -18.90 -3.03 -7.13
C ALA A 765 -17.96 -4.16 -6.65
N GLN A 766 -17.90 -4.41 -5.34
CA GLN A 766 -16.95 -5.32 -4.68
C GLN A 766 -17.67 -6.52 -4.06
N ARG A 767 -17.19 -7.73 -4.35
CA ARG A 767 -17.67 -9.00 -3.78
C ARG A 767 -17.00 -9.24 -2.41
N TRP A 768 -17.76 -9.77 -1.45
CA TRP A 768 -17.27 -10.05 -0.08
C TRP A 768 -17.32 -11.54 0.29
N VAL A 769 -18.41 -12.21 -0.07
CA VAL A 769 -18.64 -13.63 0.23
C VAL A 769 -19.18 -14.31 -1.03
N TYR A 770 -18.70 -15.52 -1.32
CA TYR A 770 -19.09 -16.30 -2.50
C TYR A 770 -19.01 -17.81 -2.25
N GLY A 771 -19.60 -18.62 -3.12
CA GLY A 771 -19.63 -20.06 -2.93
C GLY A 771 -19.98 -20.89 -4.16
N VAL A 772 -20.30 -22.14 -3.89
CA VAL A 772 -20.55 -23.20 -4.87
C VAL A 772 -22.01 -23.13 -5.34
N PRO A 773 -22.27 -23.23 -6.65
CA PRO A 773 -23.64 -23.24 -7.19
C PRO A 773 -24.46 -24.46 -6.75
N SER A 774 -25.79 -24.36 -6.88
CA SER A 774 -26.69 -25.48 -6.66
C SER A 774 -26.38 -26.62 -7.65
N GLY A 775 -26.20 -27.84 -7.14
CA GLY A 775 -25.69 -28.99 -7.90
C GLY A 775 -24.18 -29.25 -7.77
N GLY A 776 -23.40 -28.31 -7.19
CA GLY A 776 -21.95 -28.44 -7.05
C GLY A 776 -21.17 -27.81 -8.22
N GLY A 777 -19.84 -27.72 -8.08
CA GLY A 777 -18.94 -27.15 -9.08
C GLY A 777 -17.88 -26.22 -8.48
N THR A 778 -17.21 -25.45 -9.33
CA THR A 778 -16.23 -24.42 -8.92
C THR A 778 -16.91 -23.31 -8.13
N PRO A 779 -16.34 -22.81 -7.02
CA PRO A 779 -16.89 -21.68 -6.27
C PRO A 779 -16.86 -20.40 -7.13
N ASN A 780 -18.02 -19.87 -7.47
CA ASN A 780 -18.15 -18.67 -8.30
C ASN A 780 -19.40 -17.82 -8.02
N VAL A 781 -20.45 -18.37 -7.38
CA VAL A 781 -21.71 -17.65 -7.12
C VAL A 781 -21.47 -16.61 -6.02
N PRO A 782 -21.65 -15.31 -6.28
CA PRO A 782 -21.55 -14.30 -5.24
C PRO A 782 -22.73 -14.42 -4.27
N PHE A 783 -22.49 -14.27 -2.98
CA PHE A 783 -23.53 -14.23 -1.94
C PHE A 783 -23.62 -12.88 -1.24
N GLN A 784 -22.62 -12.01 -1.40
CA GLN A 784 -22.60 -10.69 -0.75
C GLN A 784 -21.73 -9.70 -1.52
N TYR A 785 -22.19 -8.46 -1.67
CA TYR A 785 -21.44 -7.42 -2.37
C TYR A 785 -21.76 -5.99 -1.87
N THR A 786 -20.81 -5.07 -2.05
CA THR A 786 -20.96 -3.63 -1.81
C THR A 786 -20.79 -2.81 -3.07
N PHE A 787 -21.34 -1.60 -3.09
CA PHE A 787 -20.94 -0.56 -4.04
C PHE A 787 -21.14 0.84 -3.46
N ASN A 788 -20.25 1.76 -3.86
CA ASN A 788 -20.34 3.18 -3.52
C ASN A 788 -21.26 3.91 -4.51
N THR A 789 -21.87 5.02 -4.09
CA THR A 789 -22.87 5.76 -4.87
C THR A 789 -22.59 7.27 -4.88
N PRO A 790 -22.65 7.97 -6.04
CA PRO A 790 -23.15 7.50 -7.33
C PRO A 790 -22.22 6.53 -8.05
N THR A 791 -22.78 5.47 -8.63
CA THR A 791 -22.04 4.40 -9.32
C THR A 791 -21.26 4.91 -10.53
N ALA A 792 -21.82 5.91 -11.23
CA ALA A 792 -21.21 6.58 -12.39
C ALA A 792 -20.29 7.77 -12.02
N ALA A 793 -20.12 8.09 -10.73
CA ALA A 793 -19.21 9.13 -10.29
C ALA A 793 -17.78 8.56 -10.09
N THR A 794 -16.77 9.39 -10.32
CA THR A 794 -15.38 9.07 -9.93
C THR A 794 -15.31 8.88 -8.41
N PRO A 795 -14.41 8.04 -7.86
CA PRO A 795 -14.46 7.67 -6.44
C PRO A 795 -14.44 8.84 -5.44
N ALA A 796 -13.70 9.93 -5.73
CA ALA A 796 -13.67 11.14 -4.92
C ALA A 796 -15.00 11.94 -4.87
N ASN A 797 -16.00 11.54 -5.65
CA ASN A 797 -17.34 12.13 -5.73
C ASN A 797 -18.43 11.12 -5.30
N GLN A 798 -18.07 9.99 -4.68
CA GLN A 798 -19.03 8.97 -4.23
C GLN A 798 -19.38 9.16 -2.75
N CYS A 799 -20.59 9.61 -2.45
CA CYS A 799 -20.99 10.03 -1.10
C CYS A 799 -21.63 8.93 -0.24
N GLY A 800 -22.34 7.99 -0.87
CA GLY A 800 -23.11 6.94 -0.19
C GLY A 800 -22.62 5.54 -0.52
N ARG A 801 -23.28 4.53 0.05
CA ARG A 801 -22.88 3.12 -0.09
C ARG A 801 -24.06 2.17 0.12
N VAL A 802 -24.04 1.08 -0.64
CA VAL A 802 -25.03 0.00 -0.59
C VAL A 802 -24.33 -1.31 -0.29
N LEU A 803 -24.96 -2.14 0.54
CA LEU A 803 -24.54 -3.49 0.90
C LEU A 803 -25.73 -4.44 0.68
N PHE A 804 -25.51 -5.47 -0.15
CA PHE A 804 -26.51 -6.50 -0.42
C PHE A 804 -26.00 -7.89 0.01
N SER A 805 -26.87 -8.65 0.69
CA SER A 805 -26.61 -10.03 1.11
C SER A 805 -27.67 -10.98 0.53
N ASP A 806 -27.26 -11.90 -0.33
CA ASP A 806 -28.13 -12.89 -0.96
C ASP A 806 -28.22 -14.16 -0.11
N PHE A 807 -28.62 -13.95 1.13
CA PHE A 807 -28.95 -14.94 2.16
C PHE A 807 -29.72 -14.24 3.27
N HIS A 808 -30.36 -15.01 4.15
CA HIS A 808 -30.93 -14.43 5.37
C HIS A 808 -29.88 -14.37 6.48
N VAL A 809 -29.71 -13.19 7.10
CA VAL A 809 -28.86 -12.99 8.28
C VAL A 809 -29.41 -13.76 9.48
N ILE A 810 -30.73 -13.71 9.69
CA ILE A 810 -31.47 -14.50 10.68
C ILE A 810 -32.58 -15.28 9.99
N ASN A 811 -32.53 -16.61 10.03
CA ASN A 811 -33.60 -17.45 9.47
C ASN A 811 -34.84 -17.57 10.39
N ALA A 812 -35.46 -16.44 10.71
CA ALA A 812 -36.69 -16.34 11.51
C ALA A 812 -37.82 -15.65 10.72
N SER A 813 -39.07 -15.84 11.18
CA SER A 813 -40.26 -15.19 10.61
C SER A 813 -40.89 -14.24 11.62
N ALA A 814 -41.13 -13.00 11.20
CA ALA A 814 -41.73 -11.93 11.98
C ALA A 814 -43.20 -11.65 11.60
N ALA A 815 -43.78 -12.45 10.71
CA ALA A 815 -45.17 -12.31 10.28
C ALA A 815 -46.14 -12.30 11.50
N SER A 816 -46.92 -11.23 11.63
CA SER A 816 -47.87 -11.00 12.74
C SER A 816 -47.26 -10.91 14.15
N GLN A 817 -45.93 -10.78 14.29
CA GLN A 817 -45.28 -10.59 15.59
C GLN A 817 -45.19 -9.10 16.00
N THR A 818 -44.87 -8.84 17.27
CA THR A 818 -44.66 -7.49 17.82
C THR A 818 -43.27 -7.39 18.43
N TRP A 819 -42.46 -6.44 17.95
CA TRP A 819 -41.10 -6.20 18.44
C TRP A 819 -41.10 -5.80 19.94
N PRO A 820 -40.16 -6.30 20.77
CA PRO A 820 -39.03 -7.17 20.45
C PRO A 820 -39.30 -8.68 20.63
N ALA A 821 -40.55 -9.14 20.73
CA ALA A 821 -40.88 -10.49 21.20
C ALA A 821 -40.36 -11.64 20.30
N GLN A 822 -40.12 -11.37 19.01
CA GLN A 822 -39.50 -12.30 18.07
C GLN A 822 -37.97 -12.44 18.21
N CYS A 823 -37.32 -11.54 18.97
CA CYS A 823 -35.86 -11.47 19.05
C CYS A 823 -35.30 -12.37 20.16
N GLY A 824 -34.41 -13.29 19.79
CA GLY A 824 -33.78 -14.23 20.72
C GLY A 824 -32.64 -13.60 21.56
N VAL A 825 -32.71 -13.76 22.87
CA VAL A 825 -31.73 -13.26 23.88
C VAL A 825 -30.44 -14.10 23.98
N GLY A 826 -29.97 -14.63 22.85
CA GLY A 826 -28.74 -15.42 22.76
C GLY A 826 -27.58 -14.65 22.12
N PRO A 827 -26.35 -15.17 22.21
CA PRO A 827 -25.19 -14.56 21.57
C PRO A 827 -25.33 -14.47 20.05
N MET A 828 -24.51 -13.61 19.43
CA MET A 828 -24.44 -13.54 17.97
C MET A 828 -23.85 -14.83 17.39
N THR A 829 -24.59 -15.43 16.46
CA THR A 829 -24.08 -16.48 15.58
C THR A 829 -23.00 -15.93 14.65
N PRO A 830 -22.13 -16.78 14.08
CA PRO A 830 -21.13 -16.34 13.09
C PRO A 830 -21.71 -15.51 11.94
N GLN A 831 -22.93 -15.84 11.50
CA GLN A 831 -23.61 -15.16 10.39
C GLN A 831 -24.17 -13.77 10.80
N GLU A 832 -24.57 -13.60 12.07
CA GLU A 832 -24.91 -12.29 12.64
C GLU A 832 -23.66 -11.42 12.86
N LYS A 833 -22.51 -12.02 13.24
CA LYS A 833 -21.22 -11.30 13.34
C LYS A 833 -20.75 -10.73 11.99
N VAL A 834 -21.01 -11.42 10.87
CA VAL A 834 -20.77 -10.87 9.52
C VAL A 834 -21.60 -9.61 9.28
N PHE A 835 -22.86 -9.62 9.68
CA PHE A 835 -23.71 -8.43 9.60
C PHE A 835 -23.18 -7.30 10.49
N GLU A 836 -22.71 -7.60 11.71
CA GLU A 836 -22.08 -6.58 12.57
C GLU A 836 -20.85 -5.93 11.92
N TYR A 837 -19.85 -6.72 11.48
CA TYR A 837 -18.66 -6.18 10.81
C TYR A 837 -19.04 -5.29 9.62
N LEU A 838 -19.98 -5.75 8.81
CA LEU A 838 -20.38 -5.05 7.59
C LEU A 838 -21.34 -3.89 7.83
N ILE A 839 -22.08 -3.83 8.95
CA ILE A 839 -22.83 -2.62 9.33
C ILE A 839 -21.88 -1.51 9.79
N PHE A 840 -20.74 -1.88 10.40
CA PHE A 840 -19.68 -0.94 10.77
C PHE A 840 -18.86 -0.48 9.55
N ASP A 841 -18.51 -1.37 8.61
CA ASP A 841 -17.90 -0.97 7.31
C ASP A 841 -18.89 -0.16 6.45
N LEU A 842 -20.19 -0.48 6.42
CA LEU A 842 -21.21 0.34 5.75
C LEU A 842 -21.36 1.72 6.42
N SER A 843 -21.20 1.78 7.74
CA SER A 843 -21.21 3.04 8.51
C SER A 843 -19.93 3.88 8.32
N SER A 844 -18.85 3.34 7.76
CA SER A 844 -17.59 4.06 7.62
C SER A 844 -17.69 5.26 6.67
N CYS A 845 -16.68 6.13 6.71
CA CYS A 845 -16.44 7.10 5.65
C CYS A 845 -16.22 6.38 4.30
N ILE A 846 -16.50 7.06 3.19
CA ILE A 846 -16.30 6.49 1.85
C ILE A 846 -14.83 6.53 1.45
N ALA A 847 -14.38 5.41 0.89
CA ALA A 847 -13.15 5.24 0.15
C ALA A 847 -13.39 4.16 -0.93
N PRO A 848 -12.51 4.02 -1.94
CA PRO A 848 -12.54 2.88 -2.84
C PRO A 848 -12.28 1.58 -2.06
N ASP A 849 -13.16 0.56 -2.21
CA ASP A 849 -12.94 -0.75 -1.56
C ASP A 849 -11.72 -1.48 -2.15
N VAL A 850 -11.43 -1.27 -3.43
CA VAL A 850 -10.13 -1.52 -4.07
C VAL A 850 -9.49 -0.15 -4.33
N PRO A 851 -8.39 0.20 -3.63
CA PRO A 851 -7.63 1.41 -3.96
C PRO A 851 -7.12 1.35 -5.40
N PRO A 852 -7.08 2.47 -6.15
CA PRO A 852 -6.26 2.52 -7.35
C PRO A 852 -4.81 2.14 -6.97
N PRO A 853 -4.05 1.45 -7.83
CA PRO A 853 -2.72 0.94 -7.51
C PRO A 853 -1.87 2.08 -6.97
N GLN A 854 -1.56 2.03 -5.65
CA GLN A 854 -1.15 3.24 -4.95
C GLN A 854 0.20 3.71 -5.45
N SER A 855 0.22 4.90 -6.06
CA SER A 855 1.41 5.71 -6.21
C SER A 855 1.87 6.15 -4.82
N CYS A 856 2.50 5.24 -4.08
CA CYS A 856 3.09 5.55 -2.79
C CYS A 856 4.23 6.54 -3.03
N THR A 857 3.98 7.82 -2.70
CA THR A 857 4.93 8.91 -2.90
C THR A 857 6.16 8.66 -2.03
N PRO A 858 7.35 8.41 -2.60
CA PRO A 858 8.55 8.18 -1.82
C PRO A 858 8.84 9.39 -0.93
N ALA A 859 9.11 9.13 0.35
CA ALA A 859 9.74 10.14 1.20
C ALA A 859 11.06 10.60 0.54
N THR A 860 11.46 11.85 0.75
CA THR A 860 12.77 12.33 0.31
C THR A 860 13.73 12.43 1.49
N CYS A 861 15.03 12.39 1.22
CA CYS A 861 16.06 12.55 2.24
C CYS A 861 15.88 13.86 3.03
N ALA A 862 15.56 14.96 2.35
CA ALA A 862 15.22 16.23 2.99
C ALA A 862 13.98 16.12 3.90
N ALA A 863 12.93 15.43 3.47
CA ALA A 863 11.72 15.22 4.28
C ALA A 863 11.94 14.30 5.50
N LEU A 864 12.89 13.35 5.41
CA LEU A 864 13.33 12.52 6.53
C LEU A 864 14.40 13.20 7.41
N GLY A 865 14.87 14.39 7.03
CA GLY A 865 15.95 15.09 7.72
C GLY A 865 17.32 14.40 7.61
N PHE A 866 17.53 13.59 6.57
CA PHE A 866 18.78 12.88 6.28
C PHE A 866 19.57 13.57 5.15
N ASN A 867 20.90 13.57 5.26
CA ASN A 867 21.80 14.11 4.24
C ASN A 867 22.99 13.20 3.91
N CYS A 868 22.90 11.91 4.28
CA CYS A 868 23.76 10.85 3.76
C CYS A 868 23.17 9.45 3.97
N GLY A 869 23.78 8.45 3.34
CA GLY A 869 23.51 7.04 3.63
C GLY A 869 22.28 6.47 2.92
N LEU A 870 21.95 5.22 3.25
CA LEU A 870 20.82 4.50 2.67
C LEU A 870 19.68 4.39 3.69
N THR A 871 18.43 4.54 3.23
CA THR A 871 17.22 4.36 4.06
C THR A 871 16.05 3.85 3.24
N GLY A 872 15.05 3.25 3.87
CA GLY A 872 13.75 3.01 3.24
C GLY A 872 13.01 4.32 2.90
N ASN A 873 12.28 4.34 1.79
CA ASN A 873 11.52 5.50 1.31
C ASN A 873 10.04 5.53 1.79
N GLY A 874 9.63 4.61 2.67
CA GLY A 874 8.24 4.40 3.10
C GLY A 874 7.35 3.60 2.13
N CYS A 875 7.87 3.27 0.94
CA CYS A 875 7.14 2.77 -0.22
C CYS A 875 7.83 1.57 -0.89
N GLY A 876 8.56 0.75 -0.12
CA GLY A 876 9.27 -0.44 -0.61
C GLY A 876 10.57 -0.19 -1.38
N GLY A 877 10.95 1.08 -1.63
CA GLY A 877 12.20 1.45 -2.27
C GLY A 877 13.25 2.00 -1.29
N THR A 878 14.48 2.15 -1.77
CA THR A 878 15.61 2.70 -1.00
C THR A 878 16.00 4.08 -1.50
N LEU A 879 16.16 5.05 -0.58
CA LEU A 879 16.78 6.34 -0.87
C LEU A 879 18.29 6.25 -0.64
N ASN A 880 19.06 6.92 -1.49
CA ASN A 880 20.44 7.30 -1.21
C ASN A 880 20.49 8.80 -0.93
N CYS A 881 20.79 9.15 0.32
CA CYS A 881 20.80 10.54 0.78
C CYS A 881 22.15 11.23 0.60
N GLY A 882 23.11 10.57 -0.06
CA GLY A 882 24.41 11.12 -0.44
C GLY A 882 25.57 10.52 0.35
N ALA A 883 26.77 10.99 0.00
CA ALA A 883 28.00 10.75 0.74
C ALA A 883 28.51 12.08 1.30
N CYS A 884 29.10 12.03 2.50
CA CYS A 884 29.61 13.22 3.16
C CYS A 884 30.92 13.70 2.54
N THR A 885 31.07 15.01 2.38
CA THR A 885 32.34 15.61 1.95
C THR A 885 33.43 15.34 3.00
N PRO A 886 34.56 14.71 2.67
CA PRO A 886 35.63 14.46 3.63
C PRO A 886 36.10 15.76 4.31
N PRO A 887 36.37 15.75 5.62
CA PRO A 887 36.53 14.57 6.48
C PRO A 887 35.24 14.01 7.09
N ALA A 888 34.07 14.63 6.84
CA ALA A 888 32.79 14.21 7.44
C ALA A 888 32.40 12.77 7.04
N THR A 889 31.66 12.09 7.91
CA THR A 889 31.25 10.69 7.74
C THR A 889 29.75 10.53 7.99
N CYS A 890 29.14 9.51 7.38
CA CYS A 890 27.71 9.27 7.56
C CYS A 890 27.44 8.54 8.87
N GLY A 891 26.54 9.08 9.70
CA GLY A 891 26.47 8.72 11.13
C GLY A 891 27.48 9.49 12.00
N GLY A 892 28.34 10.33 11.38
CA GLY A 892 29.29 11.19 12.09
C GLY A 892 28.56 12.12 13.05
N GLY A 893 29.14 12.36 14.23
CA GLY A 893 28.49 13.14 15.29
C GLY A 893 27.40 12.40 16.08
N GLY A 894 26.98 11.19 15.66
CA GLY A 894 26.08 10.32 16.42
C GLY A 894 24.61 10.30 15.97
N GLU A 895 24.24 11.03 14.91
CA GLU A 895 22.89 10.97 14.32
C GLU A 895 22.87 10.11 13.04
N VAL A 896 21.98 9.12 12.99
CA VAL A 896 21.84 8.19 11.86
C VAL A 896 21.49 8.92 10.57
N ASN A 897 22.12 8.53 9.45
CA ASN A 897 21.91 9.10 8.12
C ASN A 897 22.13 10.63 8.03
N ARG A 898 22.97 11.17 8.92
CA ARG A 898 23.47 12.55 8.87
C ARG A 898 24.99 12.64 8.75
N CYS A 899 25.45 13.67 8.04
CA CYS A 899 26.85 14.06 7.94
C CYS A 899 27.25 14.93 9.12
N GLY A 900 27.90 14.33 10.11
CA GLY A 900 28.73 15.05 11.07
C GLY A 900 30.20 14.99 10.68
N THR A 901 30.99 15.92 11.23
CA THR A 901 32.45 15.76 11.30
C THR A 901 32.78 14.40 11.94
N PRO A 902 33.94 13.79 11.59
CA PRO A 902 34.40 12.64 12.36
C PRO A 902 34.60 13.13 13.79
N CYS A 903 34.14 12.34 14.75
CA CYS A 903 34.34 12.69 16.15
C CYS A 903 35.85 12.90 16.39
N VAL A 904 36.20 14.00 17.05
CA VAL A 904 37.60 14.34 17.33
C VAL A 904 38.06 13.49 18.52
N PRO A 905 39.05 12.60 18.35
CA PRO A 905 39.54 11.74 19.42
C PRO A 905 39.93 12.58 20.63
N ARG A 906 39.22 12.41 21.76
CA ARG A 906 39.54 13.12 22.99
C ARG A 906 40.95 12.74 23.41
N THR A 907 41.80 13.71 23.70
CA THR A 907 43.14 13.40 24.24
C THR A 907 43.05 12.87 25.67
N CYS A 908 44.05 12.13 26.11
CA CYS A 908 44.14 11.61 27.47
C CYS A 908 43.99 12.70 28.54
N ALA A 909 44.58 13.89 28.31
CA ALA A 909 44.40 15.06 29.18
C ALA A 909 42.95 15.55 29.25
N GLN A 910 42.19 15.50 28.14
CA GLN A 910 40.76 15.85 28.08
C GLN A 910 39.85 14.76 28.67
N LEU A 911 40.33 13.52 28.81
CA LEU A 911 39.67 12.45 29.55
C LEU A 911 40.04 12.41 31.04
N GLY A 912 41.02 13.22 31.47
CA GLY A 912 41.60 13.14 32.82
C GLY A 912 42.44 11.89 33.06
N ALA A 913 42.75 11.11 32.02
CA ALA A 913 43.49 9.86 32.10
C ALA A 913 45.00 10.08 31.89
N ASN A 914 45.83 9.41 32.69
CA ASN A 914 47.29 9.41 32.52
C ASN A 914 47.89 7.99 32.46
N CYS A 915 47.05 6.98 32.24
CA CYS A 915 47.47 5.61 31.94
C CYS A 915 46.37 4.79 31.24
N GLY A 916 46.76 3.64 30.70
CA GLY A 916 45.84 2.64 30.14
C GLY A 916 45.28 3.00 28.77
N GLN A 917 44.44 2.13 28.19
CA GLN A 917 43.72 2.44 26.96
C GLN A 917 42.34 3.02 27.26
N GLN A 918 41.92 4.01 26.48
CA GLN A 918 40.62 4.67 26.60
C GLN A 918 39.90 4.66 25.26
N GLY A 919 38.57 4.53 25.29
CA GLY A 919 37.74 4.90 24.15
C GLY A 919 37.84 6.41 23.92
N ASP A 920 38.12 6.82 22.70
CA ASP A 920 38.38 8.22 22.35
C ASP A 920 37.11 9.10 22.24
N GLY A 921 35.94 8.48 22.40
CA GLY A 921 34.61 9.07 22.18
C GLY A 921 34.05 8.84 20.78
N CYS A 922 34.84 8.25 19.88
CA CYS A 922 34.66 8.29 18.42
C CYS A 922 34.65 6.90 17.77
N GLY A 923 34.76 5.83 18.57
CA GLY A 923 34.90 4.44 18.12
C GLY A 923 36.35 3.97 18.02
N GLY A 924 37.33 4.84 18.26
CA GLY A 924 38.75 4.50 18.36
C GLY A 924 39.20 4.25 19.80
N THR A 925 40.46 3.82 19.94
CA THR A 925 41.12 3.66 21.24
C THR A 925 42.45 4.40 21.28
N ILE A 926 42.63 5.26 22.28
CA ILE A 926 43.90 5.94 22.58
C ILE A 926 44.63 5.19 23.68
N SER A 927 45.96 5.29 23.72
CA SER A 927 46.79 4.81 24.82
C SER A 927 47.36 5.99 25.61
N CYS A 928 47.05 6.05 26.89
CA CYS A 928 47.36 7.17 27.79
C CYS A 928 48.63 6.98 28.61
N GLY A 929 49.46 5.99 28.27
CA GLY A 929 50.74 5.71 28.92
C GLY A 929 50.66 4.62 30.00
N ASN A 930 51.77 4.43 30.69
CA ASN A 930 51.96 3.42 31.72
C ASN A 930 52.41 4.08 33.03
N CYS A 931 51.92 3.58 34.16
CA CYS A 931 52.32 4.06 35.48
C CYS A 931 53.74 3.62 35.84
N THR A 932 54.48 4.49 36.53
CA THR A 932 55.74 4.13 37.17
C THR A 932 55.48 3.29 38.44
N PRO A 933 56.06 2.09 38.57
CA PRO A 933 55.92 1.29 39.79
C PRO A 933 56.36 2.09 41.04
N PRO A 934 55.67 1.94 42.20
CA PRO A 934 54.63 0.93 42.50
C PRO A 934 53.20 1.34 42.13
N GLN A 935 52.98 2.44 41.39
CA GLN A 935 51.63 2.85 41.00
C GLN A 935 51.04 1.92 39.93
N THR A 936 49.74 1.64 40.03
CA THR A 936 48.97 0.88 39.05
C THR A 936 47.86 1.73 38.45
N CYS A 937 47.48 1.44 37.21
CA CYS A 937 46.45 2.21 36.52
C CYS A 937 45.07 1.92 37.12
N GLY A 938 44.39 2.95 37.62
CA GLY A 938 43.17 2.81 38.43
C GLY A 938 43.42 2.56 39.93
N GLY A 939 44.68 2.36 40.36
CA GLY A 939 45.01 1.94 41.72
C GLY A 939 44.63 2.93 42.83
N GLY A 940 44.36 4.19 42.50
CA GLY A 940 43.88 5.20 43.45
C GLY A 940 42.36 5.20 43.68
N GLY A 941 41.61 4.26 43.06
CA GLY A 941 40.14 4.27 43.04
C GLY A 941 39.53 5.15 41.94
N THR A 942 40.34 5.96 41.25
CA THR A 942 39.95 6.71 40.04
C THR A 942 40.42 5.95 38.80
N PRO A 943 39.51 5.39 37.97
CA PRO A 943 39.91 4.63 36.79
C PRO A 943 40.81 5.43 35.83
N ASN A 944 41.78 4.76 35.23
CA ASN A 944 42.66 5.30 34.18
C ASN A 944 43.57 6.46 34.64
N VAL A 945 43.70 6.62 35.96
CA VAL A 945 44.69 7.47 36.63
C VAL A 945 45.64 6.60 37.44
N CYS A 946 46.93 6.89 37.41
CA CYS A 946 47.94 6.20 38.22
C CYS A 946 47.74 6.48 39.71
N GLY A 947 47.63 5.43 40.52
CA GLY A 947 47.53 5.52 41.98
C GLY A 947 48.01 4.25 42.68
N GLY A 948 48.10 4.31 44.01
CA GLY A 948 48.59 3.20 44.85
C GLY A 948 47.48 2.52 45.62
N GLY A 949 47.11 1.30 45.22
CA GLY A 949 46.07 0.50 45.87
C GLY A 949 45.65 -0.69 45.00
N THR A 950 45.30 -1.81 45.65
CA THR A 950 44.97 -3.06 44.95
C THR A 950 43.53 -3.03 44.46
N CYS A 951 43.34 -2.89 43.15
CA CYS A 951 42.00 -2.81 42.55
C CYS A 951 41.31 -4.19 42.51
N VAL A 952 40.01 -4.24 42.82
CA VAL A 952 39.19 -5.46 42.85
C VAL A 952 38.37 -5.57 41.55
N PRO A 953 38.64 -6.54 40.67
CA PRO A 953 38.02 -6.60 39.35
C PRO A 953 36.56 -7.09 39.37
N THR A 954 35.75 -6.58 38.44
CA THR A 954 34.36 -7.02 38.24
C THR A 954 34.26 -8.37 37.50
N THR A 955 33.05 -8.93 37.41
CA THR A 955 32.78 -10.26 36.82
C THR A 955 31.78 -10.21 35.65
N CYS A 956 31.83 -11.20 34.76
CA CYS A 956 30.98 -11.25 33.55
C CYS A 956 29.48 -11.30 33.88
N ALA A 957 29.12 -12.06 34.91
CA ALA A 957 27.75 -12.13 35.41
C ALA A 957 27.26 -10.78 35.96
N ALA A 958 28.11 -10.03 36.67
CA ALA A 958 27.79 -8.69 37.16
C ALA A 958 27.67 -7.64 36.05
N LEU A 959 28.32 -7.86 34.89
CA LEU A 959 28.14 -7.06 33.67
C LEU A 959 26.99 -7.54 32.78
N GLY A 960 26.35 -8.67 33.07
CA GLY A 960 25.30 -9.26 32.24
C GLY A 960 25.77 -9.79 30.88
N MET A 961 27.07 -10.07 30.73
CA MET A 961 27.73 -10.48 29.47
C MET A 961 27.95 -12.00 29.41
N GLN A 962 27.70 -12.59 28.24
CA GLN A 962 27.72 -14.04 28.00
C GLN A 962 28.82 -14.51 27.03
N CYS A 963 29.40 -13.59 26.25
CA CYS A 963 30.64 -13.83 25.52
C CYS A 963 31.42 -12.52 25.25
N GLY A 964 32.67 -12.66 24.79
CA GLY A 964 33.55 -11.54 24.43
C GLY A 964 34.54 -11.09 25.52
N GLN A 965 35.38 -10.11 25.20
CA GLN A 965 36.40 -9.52 26.08
C GLN A 965 35.93 -8.15 26.60
N TRP A 966 35.92 -7.96 27.92
CA TRP A 966 35.37 -6.78 28.58
C TRP A 966 36.36 -6.19 29.58
N GLY A 967 36.32 -4.87 29.83
CA GLY A 967 37.20 -4.24 30.82
C GLY A 967 36.81 -4.63 32.25
N ASN A 968 37.76 -5.14 33.05
CA ASN A 968 37.46 -5.62 34.41
C ASN A 968 37.36 -4.50 35.48
N GLY A 969 37.42 -3.23 35.07
CA GLY A 969 37.45 -2.05 35.96
C GLY A 969 38.84 -1.70 36.53
N CYS A 970 39.81 -2.61 36.43
CA CYS A 970 41.12 -2.55 37.08
C CYS A 970 42.30 -2.65 36.08
N GLY A 971 42.11 -2.19 34.85
CA GLY A 971 43.14 -2.21 33.80
C GLY A 971 43.45 -3.58 33.18
N GLY A 972 42.75 -4.65 33.61
CA GLY A 972 42.79 -5.96 32.95
C GLY A 972 41.56 -6.22 32.09
N THR A 973 41.65 -7.19 31.18
CA THR A 973 40.47 -7.70 30.46
C THR A 973 39.86 -8.91 31.16
N LEU A 974 38.59 -9.13 30.89
CA LEU A 974 37.74 -10.17 31.42
C LEU A 974 37.17 -10.96 30.25
N SER A 975 37.52 -12.24 30.15
CA SER A 975 37.10 -13.09 29.04
C SER A 975 35.82 -13.84 29.39
N CYS A 976 34.68 -13.38 28.88
CA CYS A 976 33.35 -13.91 29.22
C CYS A 976 32.96 -15.17 28.44
N GLY A 977 33.94 -15.90 27.90
CA GLY A 977 33.76 -17.12 27.12
C GLY A 977 33.45 -16.90 25.64
N PRO A 978 33.53 -17.96 24.82
CA PRO A 978 32.92 -18.02 23.51
C PRO A 978 31.44 -18.41 23.61
N CYS A 979 30.63 -17.93 22.67
CA CYS A 979 29.24 -18.35 22.51
C CYS A 979 29.20 -19.76 21.84
N THR A 980 28.17 -20.57 22.10
CA THR A 980 28.08 -21.94 21.55
C THR A 980 27.55 -21.91 20.10
N PRO A 981 28.24 -22.51 19.11
CA PRO A 981 27.75 -22.54 17.72
C PRO A 981 26.33 -23.13 17.62
N PRO A 982 25.43 -22.56 16.80
CA PRO A 982 25.67 -21.52 15.78
C PRO A 982 25.60 -20.07 16.27
N GLN A 983 25.65 -19.81 17.59
CA GLN A 983 25.58 -18.46 18.14
C GLN A 983 26.93 -17.72 18.02
N THR A 984 26.86 -16.42 17.74
CA THR A 984 27.98 -15.47 17.70
C THR A 984 27.83 -14.39 18.78
N CYS A 985 28.91 -13.67 19.08
CA CYS A 985 28.90 -12.63 20.11
C CYS A 985 28.27 -11.36 19.58
N GLY A 986 27.02 -11.09 19.97
CA GLY A 986 26.23 -9.96 19.48
C GLY A 986 25.23 -10.29 18.37
N GLY A 987 25.20 -11.54 17.87
CA GLY A 987 24.17 -11.97 16.92
C GLY A 987 22.77 -11.96 17.58
N GLY A 988 21.71 -11.86 16.76
CA GLY A 988 20.37 -11.51 17.27
C GLY A 988 20.23 -10.04 17.69
N GLY A 989 21.25 -9.19 17.47
CA GLY A 989 21.15 -7.74 17.60
C GLY A 989 21.46 -7.16 18.99
N THR A 990 21.94 -7.96 19.95
CA THR A 990 22.27 -7.48 21.32
C THR A 990 23.74 -7.74 21.69
N PRO A 991 24.60 -6.70 21.73
CA PRO A 991 26.04 -6.85 22.00
C PRO A 991 26.36 -7.59 23.31
N GLY A 992 27.42 -8.42 23.27
CA GLY A 992 27.93 -9.15 24.44
C GLY A 992 27.09 -10.36 24.88
N ARG A 993 26.01 -10.69 24.16
CA ARG A 993 25.19 -11.88 24.36
C ARG A 993 25.34 -12.89 23.22
N CYS A 994 24.95 -14.12 23.50
CA CYS A 994 25.02 -15.22 22.54
C CYS A 994 23.78 -15.22 21.64
N GLY A 995 23.94 -15.07 20.32
CA GLY A 995 22.84 -15.22 19.37
C GLY A 995 23.33 -15.37 17.92
N GLY A 996 22.51 -15.87 17.01
CA GLY A 996 22.85 -15.97 15.58
C GLY A 996 22.33 -14.76 14.79
N ALA A 997 23.04 -14.21 13.81
CA ALA A 997 24.43 -14.41 13.44
C ALA A 997 24.96 -13.19 12.66
N SER A 998 26.28 -13.06 12.53
CA SER A 998 26.92 -12.50 11.33
C SER A 998 28.11 -13.40 11.00
N CYS A 999 28.44 -13.52 9.71
CA CYS A 999 29.11 -14.72 9.19
C CYS A 999 30.10 -14.38 8.07
N THR A 1000 31.13 -15.22 7.89
CA THR A 1000 32.19 -15.04 6.89
C THR A 1000 31.93 -15.95 5.68
N PRO A 1001 31.65 -15.40 4.48
CA PRO A 1001 31.17 -16.18 3.35
C PRO A 1001 32.22 -17.18 2.84
N THR A 1002 31.76 -18.40 2.54
CA THR A 1002 32.59 -19.46 1.96
C THR A 1002 32.68 -19.37 0.43
N THR A 1003 33.25 -20.38 -0.24
CA THR A 1003 33.32 -20.45 -1.70
C THR A 1003 32.86 -21.82 -2.21
N CYS A 1004 32.38 -21.88 -3.46
CA CYS A 1004 31.95 -23.11 -4.12
C CYS A 1004 32.98 -24.24 -4.03
N ALA A 1005 34.25 -23.92 -4.31
CA ALA A 1005 35.35 -24.88 -4.23
C ALA A 1005 35.62 -25.38 -2.79
N ALA A 1006 35.39 -24.54 -1.77
CA ALA A 1006 35.52 -24.93 -0.37
C ALA A 1006 34.34 -25.77 0.15
N GLN A 1007 33.15 -25.66 -0.47
CA GLN A 1007 31.99 -26.52 -0.22
C GLN A 1007 31.98 -27.80 -1.07
N GLY A 1008 32.81 -27.89 -2.12
CA GLY A 1008 32.82 -28.99 -3.09
C GLY A 1008 31.74 -28.88 -4.18
N PHE A 1009 31.10 -27.73 -4.33
CA PHE A 1009 30.05 -27.49 -5.32
C PHE A 1009 30.62 -26.96 -6.65
N ASN A 1010 30.05 -27.43 -7.78
CA ASN A 1010 30.48 -27.07 -9.13
C ASN A 1010 29.34 -26.85 -10.15
N CYS A 1011 28.07 -26.84 -9.71
CA CYS A 1011 27.03 -26.07 -10.39
C CYS A 1011 25.90 -25.60 -9.45
N GLY A 1012 25.08 -24.67 -9.94
CA GLY A 1012 23.91 -24.13 -9.25
C GLY A 1012 24.16 -22.91 -8.35
N GLN A 1013 23.07 -22.30 -7.88
CA GLN A 1013 23.05 -21.30 -6.81
C GLN A 1013 23.21 -22.00 -5.46
N GLN A 1014 24.19 -21.59 -4.66
CA GLN A 1014 24.48 -22.18 -3.35
C GLN A 1014 24.55 -21.09 -2.27
N GLY A 1015 24.24 -21.43 -1.02
CA GLY A 1015 24.38 -20.48 0.09
C GLY A 1015 25.84 -20.27 0.48
N ASP A 1016 26.27 -19.03 0.68
CA ASP A 1016 27.61 -18.68 1.18
C ASP A 1016 27.84 -19.04 2.66
N GLY A 1017 26.83 -19.63 3.31
CA GLY A 1017 26.77 -19.94 4.74
C GLY A 1017 26.25 -18.79 5.61
N CYS A 1018 26.09 -17.60 5.03
CA CYS A 1018 26.03 -16.32 5.75
C CYS A 1018 24.87 -15.40 5.37
N GLY A 1019 24.12 -15.75 4.31
CA GLY A 1019 22.93 -15.02 3.84
C GLY A 1019 23.10 -14.42 2.44
N GLY A 1020 24.28 -14.52 1.83
CA GLY A 1020 24.50 -14.29 0.41
C GLY A 1020 24.40 -15.58 -0.41
N SER A 1021 24.52 -15.44 -1.73
CA SER A 1021 24.49 -16.56 -2.68
C SER A 1021 25.77 -16.62 -3.51
N LEU A 1022 26.22 -17.84 -3.76
CA LEU A 1022 27.36 -18.19 -4.61
C LEU A 1022 26.82 -18.81 -5.90
N SER A 1023 27.19 -18.25 -7.04
CA SER A 1023 26.92 -18.88 -8.34
C SER A 1023 28.06 -19.86 -8.67
N CYS A 1024 27.81 -21.15 -8.50
CA CYS A 1024 28.84 -22.20 -8.59
C CYS A 1024 29.00 -22.81 -9.99
N GLY A 1025 28.45 -22.15 -11.02
CA GLY A 1025 28.54 -22.57 -12.43
C GLY A 1025 27.32 -23.35 -12.93
N VAL A 1026 27.41 -23.86 -14.16
CA VAL A 1026 26.37 -24.67 -14.80
C VAL A 1026 26.95 -26.00 -15.29
N CYS A 1027 26.19 -27.06 -15.09
CA CYS A 1027 26.59 -28.43 -15.43
C CYS A 1027 26.49 -28.66 -16.95
N THR A 1028 27.35 -29.48 -17.55
CA THR A 1028 27.33 -29.73 -19.00
C THR A 1028 26.31 -30.83 -19.34
N PRO A 1029 25.37 -30.62 -20.28
CA PRO A 1029 24.40 -31.65 -20.66
C PRO A 1029 25.08 -32.96 -21.09
N PRO A 1030 24.55 -34.14 -20.68
CA PRO A 1030 23.26 -34.37 -20.04
C PRO A 1030 23.25 -34.27 -18.50
N GLN A 1031 24.34 -33.83 -17.85
CA GLN A 1031 24.42 -33.76 -16.39
C GLN A 1031 23.52 -32.65 -15.82
N THR A 1032 22.95 -32.88 -14.65
CA THR A 1032 22.11 -31.91 -13.92
C THR A 1032 22.69 -31.60 -12.53
N CYS A 1033 22.28 -30.46 -11.96
CA CYS A 1033 22.76 -30.03 -10.64
C CYS A 1033 22.15 -30.91 -9.56
N GLY A 1034 22.98 -31.68 -8.86
CA GLY A 1034 22.52 -32.67 -7.86
C GLY A 1034 22.17 -34.04 -8.43
N GLY A 1035 22.19 -34.25 -9.75
CA GLY A 1035 21.69 -35.47 -10.40
C GLY A 1035 22.44 -36.76 -10.02
N GLY A 1036 23.60 -36.66 -9.37
CA GLY A 1036 24.35 -37.79 -8.83
C GLY A 1036 23.95 -38.22 -7.41
N GLY A 1037 22.93 -37.60 -6.80
CA GLY A 1037 22.56 -37.81 -5.39
C GLY A 1037 23.36 -36.99 -4.38
N LEU A 1038 24.21 -36.07 -4.86
CA LEU A 1038 24.96 -35.09 -4.05
C LEU A 1038 24.59 -33.67 -4.52
N PRO A 1039 23.80 -32.90 -3.75
CA PRO A 1039 23.39 -31.55 -4.12
C PRO A 1039 24.57 -30.62 -4.45
N GLY A 1040 24.36 -29.69 -5.40
CA GLY A 1040 25.37 -28.72 -5.83
C GLY A 1040 26.53 -29.26 -6.67
N VAL A 1041 26.52 -30.56 -6.99
CA VAL A 1041 27.52 -31.21 -7.83
C VAL A 1041 26.92 -31.62 -9.18
N CYS A 1042 27.66 -31.42 -10.27
CA CYS A 1042 27.34 -31.96 -11.60
C CYS A 1042 27.22 -33.48 -11.54
N GLY A 1043 26.06 -34.05 -11.87
CA GLY A 1043 25.90 -35.50 -11.91
C GLY A 1043 24.62 -35.95 -12.61
N GLY A 1044 24.36 -37.25 -12.58
CA GLY A 1044 23.14 -37.83 -13.13
C GLY A 1044 23.22 -38.11 -14.62
N GLY A 1045 23.13 -39.40 -14.96
CA GLY A 1045 22.90 -39.91 -16.32
C GLY A 1045 21.73 -40.90 -16.35
N GLY A 1046 20.78 -40.73 -15.44
CA GLY A 1046 19.66 -41.64 -15.20
C GLY A 1046 18.61 -41.01 -14.28
N THR A 1047 17.39 -41.52 -14.36
CA THR A 1047 16.18 -40.97 -13.71
C THR A 1047 16.08 -41.30 -12.21
N CYS A 1048 15.80 -40.29 -11.38
CA CYS A 1048 15.51 -40.46 -9.96
C CYS A 1048 14.14 -41.15 -9.73
N THR A 1049 13.99 -41.94 -8.67
CA THR A 1049 12.74 -42.62 -8.28
C THR A 1049 12.36 -42.24 -6.84
N PRO A 1050 11.22 -41.56 -6.61
CA PRO A 1050 10.79 -41.11 -5.27
C PRO A 1050 10.62 -42.22 -4.24
N ARG A 1051 10.91 -41.92 -2.97
CA ARG A 1051 10.69 -42.79 -1.80
C ARG A 1051 9.40 -42.44 -1.07
N THR A 1052 8.66 -43.44 -0.59
CA THR A 1052 7.40 -43.24 0.14
C THR A 1052 7.60 -43.05 1.65
N CYS A 1053 6.61 -42.48 2.35
CA CYS A 1053 6.62 -42.27 3.80
C CYS A 1053 7.03 -43.53 4.59
N THR A 1054 6.42 -44.68 4.25
CA THR A 1054 6.69 -45.97 4.89
C THR A 1054 8.12 -46.46 4.66
N GLN A 1055 8.73 -46.15 3.51
CA GLN A 1055 10.13 -46.48 3.22
C GLN A 1055 11.12 -45.56 3.97
N GLN A 1056 10.64 -44.46 4.55
CA GLN A 1056 11.43 -43.50 5.32
C GLN A 1056 11.13 -43.53 6.83
N GLY A 1057 10.16 -44.35 7.27
CA GLY A 1057 9.79 -44.52 8.68
C GLY A 1057 8.84 -43.45 9.23
N PHE A 1058 8.34 -42.54 8.39
CA PHE A 1058 7.44 -41.46 8.80
C PHE A 1058 5.96 -41.90 8.73
N ASN A 1059 5.18 -41.48 9.72
CA ASN A 1059 3.73 -41.72 9.79
C ASN A 1059 2.90 -40.44 9.99
N CYS A 1060 3.52 -39.26 9.94
CA CYS A 1060 2.82 -37.98 9.88
C CYS A 1060 3.65 -36.84 9.25
N GLY A 1061 2.93 -35.81 8.77
CA GLY A 1061 3.49 -34.53 8.31
C GLY A 1061 4.22 -34.58 6.96
N MET A 1062 4.63 -33.39 6.50
CA MET A 1062 5.35 -33.21 5.23
C MET A 1062 6.81 -33.67 5.33
N GLN A 1063 7.25 -34.50 4.38
CA GLN A 1063 8.60 -35.06 4.29
C GLN A 1063 9.16 -34.90 2.87
N GLY A 1064 10.47 -35.04 2.69
CA GLY A 1064 11.09 -35.05 1.34
C GLY A 1064 10.99 -36.42 0.66
N ASP A 1065 10.85 -36.46 -0.66
CA ASP A 1065 10.76 -37.72 -1.43
C ASP A 1065 12.12 -38.34 -1.82
N GLY A 1066 13.21 -37.60 -1.63
CA GLY A 1066 14.58 -37.98 -2.05
C GLY A 1066 14.94 -37.66 -3.51
N CYS A 1067 14.01 -37.11 -4.29
CA CYS A 1067 14.21 -36.65 -5.68
C CYS A 1067 13.92 -35.15 -5.89
N GLY A 1068 13.44 -34.44 -4.86
CA GLY A 1068 13.23 -32.99 -4.87
C GLY A 1068 11.78 -32.53 -4.65
N SER A 1069 10.84 -33.47 -4.51
CA SER A 1069 9.44 -33.19 -4.18
C SER A 1069 9.17 -33.39 -2.68
N GLN A 1070 8.03 -32.92 -2.20
CA GLN A 1070 7.53 -33.24 -0.87
C GLN A 1070 6.39 -34.26 -0.94
N ILE A 1071 6.31 -35.11 0.08
CA ILE A 1071 5.23 -36.07 0.32
C ILE A 1071 4.54 -35.75 1.65
N ASP A 1072 3.21 -35.80 1.68
CA ASP A 1072 2.46 -35.70 2.94
C ASP A 1072 2.25 -37.11 3.52
N CYS A 1073 2.72 -37.32 4.76
CA CYS A 1073 2.54 -38.55 5.49
C CYS A 1073 1.32 -38.55 6.43
N GLY A 1074 0.53 -37.46 6.42
CA GLY A 1074 -0.80 -37.37 7.01
C GLY A 1074 -0.87 -36.85 8.45
N PRO A 1075 -2.10 -36.71 9.01
CA PRO A 1075 -2.34 -36.29 10.39
C PRO A 1075 -2.29 -37.46 11.37
N CYS A 1076 -1.99 -37.15 12.65
CA CYS A 1076 -1.96 -38.16 13.71
C CYS A 1076 -3.35 -38.61 14.20
N PRO A 1077 -3.46 -39.81 14.80
CA PRO A 1077 -4.68 -40.25 15.48
C PRO A 1077 -5.08 -39.30 16.64
N PRO A 1078 -6.38 -39.18 16.96
CA PRO A 1078 -6.85 -38.34 18.06
C PRO A 1078 -6.14 -38.63 19.39
N GLY A 1079 -5.69 -37.57 20.07
CA GLY A 1079 -4.88 -37.66 21.30
C GLY A 1079 -3.37 -37.77 21.07
N GLN A 1080 -2.91 -37.75 19.82
CA GLN A 1080 -1.48 -37.72 19.46
C GLN A 1080 -1.11 -36.49 18.62
N VAL A 1081 0.15 -36.08 18.74
CA VAL A 1081 0.75 -34.93 18.03
C VAL A 1081 1.92 -35.41 17.18
N CYS A 1082 2.06 -34.88 15.96
CA CYS A 1082 3.18 -35.21 15.07
C CYS A 1082 4.48 -34.60 15.62
N GLY A 1083 5.55 -35.39 15.71
CA GLY A 1083 6.81 -35.00 16.35
C GLY A 1083 6.96 -35.50 17.79
N ALA A 1084 5.86 -35.82 18.48
CA ALA A 1084 5.89 -36.15 19.91
C ALA A 1084 6.51 -37.53 20.23
N ALA A 1085 6.75 -38.38 19.24
CA ALA A 1085 7.55 -39.60 19.36
C ALA A 1085 8.83 -39.59 18.49
N GLY A 1086 9.20 -38.42 17.95
CA GLY A 1086 10.28 -38.23 16.98
C GLY A 1086 9.81 -37.49 15.71
N PRO A 1087 10.71 -36.86 14.94
CA PRO A 1087 10.34 -36.12 13.73
C PRO A 1087 9.57 -36.98 12.73
N GLY A 1088 8.39 -36.52 12.31
CA GLY A 1088 7.49 -37.27 11.42
C GLY A 1088 6.83 -38.50 12.04
N ILE A 1089 6.83 -38.62 13.38
CA ILE A 1089 6.21 -39.73 14.12
C ILE A 1089 5.22 -39.21 15.18
N CYS A 1090 4.02 -39.78 15.23
CA CYS A 1090 2.98 -39.45 16.21
C CYS A 1090 3.28 -39.97 17.62
N GLY A 1091 3.01 -39.14 18.64
CA GLY A 1091 3.10 -39.51 20.07
C GLY A 1091 1.99 -38.88 20.91
N ALA A 1092 1.58 -39.53 22.00
CA ALA A 1092 0.47 -39.11 22.86
C ALA A 1092 0.90 -38.08 23.92
N VAL A 1093 -0.01 -37.17 24.31
CA VAL A 1093 0.26 -36.10 25.28
C VAL A 1093 -0.65 -36.19 26.50
N THR A 1094 -0.21 -36.91 27.52
CA THR A 1094 -0.64 -36.73 28.91
C THR A 1094 0.58 -36.84 29.82
N CYS A 1095 0.71 -35.92 30.77
CA CYS A 1095 1.79 -35.92 31.76
C CYS A 1095 1.22 -35.54 33.13
N THR A 1096 1.72 -36.17 34.19
CA THR A 1096 1.27 -35.94 35.56
C THR A 1096 2.44 -35.43 36.41
N PRO A 1097 2.40 -34.17 36.88
CA PRO A 1097 3.50 -33.54 37.63
C PRO A 1097 3.97 -34.35 38.85
N LEU A 1098 5.27 -34.68 38.89
CA LEU A 1098 5.92 -35.36 40.00
C LEU A 1098 6.32 -34.38 41.10
N THR A 1099 5.85 -34.57 42.32
CA THR A 1099 6.20 -33.71 43.46
C THR A 1099 7.60 -33.98 44.02
N CYS A 1100 8.20 -33.00 44.70
CA CYS A 1100 9.52 -33.10 45.32
C CYS A 1100 9.73 -34.36 46.18
N GLY A 1101 8.72 -34.75 46.95
CA GLY A 1101 8.76 -35.97 47.79
C GLY A 1101 8.73 -37.27 46.97
N GLN A 1102 8.01 -37.29 45.85
CA GLN A 1102 8.03 -38.43 44.91
C GLN A 1102 9.36 -38.54 44.16
N GLN A 1103 10.07 -37.42 43.98
CA GLN A 1103 11.38 -37.35 43.34
C GLN A 1103 12.57 -37.53 44.31
N ASN A 1104 12.34 -37.59 45.63
CA ASN A 1104 13.38 -37.54 46.67
C ASN A 1104 14.34 -36.33 46.53
N ILE A 1105 13.78 -35.14 46.30
CA ILE A 1105 14.53 -33.86 46.26
C ILE A 1105 14.09 -32.99 47.44
N ALA A 1106 15.06 -32.54 48.26
CA ALA A 1106 14.84 -31.93 49.58
C ALA A 1106 15.36 -30.48 49.73
N CYS A 1107 16.17 -29.98 48.80
CA CYS A 1107 16.32 -28.54 48.56
C CYS A 1107 16.63 -28.22 47.09
N GLY A 1108 16.28 -27.01 46.65
CA GLY A 1108 16.53 -26.49 45.30
C GLY A 1108 15.41 -26.72 44.26
N PRO A 1109 15.57 -26.19 43.03
CA PRO A 1109 14.61 -26.37 41.96
C PRO A 1109 14.69 -27.77 41.33
N ALA A 1110 13.53 -28.34 40.98
CA ALA A 1110 13.40 -29.58 40.21
C ALA A 1110 12.39 -29.40 39.06
N GLY A 1111 12.53 -30.17 37.99
CA GLY A 1111 11.49 -30.26 36.95
C GLY A 1111 10.37 -31.20 37.42
N ASP A 1112 9.11 -30.90 37.09
CA ASP A 1112 7.97 -31.78 37.44
C ASP A 1112 7.79 -32.99 36.49
N GLY A 1113 8.64 -33.10 35.46
CA GLY A 1113 8.54 -34.08 34.38
C GLY A 1113 7.63 -33.66 33.22
N CYS A 1114 6.87 -32.57 33.37
CA CYS A 1114 5.84 -32.10 32.44
C CYS A 1114 6.11 -30.70 31.86
N GLY A 1115 7.27 -30.10 32.18
CA GLY A 1115 7.73 -28.82 31.65
C GLY A 1115 7.68 -27.66 32.65
N ASN A 1116 7.19 -27.88 33.88
CA ASN A 1116 7.20 -26.87 34.94
C ASN A 1116 8.40 -27.08 35.87
N ILE A 1117 8.79 -26.02 36.59
CA ILE A 1117 9.83 -26.08 37.63
C ILE A 1117 9.15 -25.91 39.01
N ILE A 1118 9.35 -26.89 39.88
CA ILE A 1118 8.90 -26.88 41.27
C ILE A 1118 10.07 -26.54 42.21
N GLN A 1119 9.79 -25.86 43.31
CA GLN A 1119 10.80 -25.39 44.27
C GLN A 1119 10.78 -26.25 45.54
N CYS A 1120 11.75 -27.14 45.68
CA CYS A 1120 11.77 -28.19 46.69
C CYS A 1120 12.41 -27.79 48.02
N GLY A 1121 12.21 -26.54 48.45
CA GLY A 1121 12.71 -26.02 49.73
C GLY A 1121 14.18 -25.57 49.72
N ALA A 1122 14.69 -25.20 50.90
CA ALA A 1122 16.03 -24.66 51.11
C ALA A 1122 16.77 -25.42 52.23
N CYS A 1123 18.08 -25.58 52.06
CA CYS A 1123 18.92 -26.39 52.95
C CYS A 1123 19.26 -25.61 54.25
N PRO A 1124 19.52 -26.28 55.40
CA PRO A 1124 19.87 -25.61 56.66
C PRO A 1124 21.18 -24.80 56.60
N PRO A 1125 21.38 -23.77 57.46
CA PRO A 1125 22.59 -22.96 57.48
C PRO A 1125 23.87 -23.80 57.61
N GLY A 1126 24.83 -23.56 56.70
CA GLY A 1126 26.08 -24.30 56.62
C GLY A 1126 26.05 -25.53 55.71
N GLN A 1127 24.90 -25.92 55.16
CA GLN A 1127 24.76 -26.98 54.16
C GLN A 1127 24.42 -26.40 52.78
N THR A 1128 24.77 -27.13 51.71
CA THR A 1128 24.44 -26.77 50.32
C THR A 1128 23.63 -27.89 49.65
N CYS A 1129 22.83 -27.56 48.63
CA CYS A 1129 22.18 -28.56 47.80
C CYS A 1129 23.23 -29.25 46.93
N GLY A 1130 23.21 -30.59 46.89
CA GLY A 1130 24.29 -31.39 46.31
C GLY A 1130 25.47 -31.62 47.28
N GLY A 1131 25.44 -31.01 48.47
CA GLY A 1131 26.50 -31.13 49.46
C GLY A 1131 26.67 -32.58 49.93
N GLY A 1132 27.92 -33.01 50.12
CA GLY A 1132 28.23 -34.43 50.39
C GLY A 1132 28.18 -35.34 49.15
N GLY A 1133 27.91 -34.81 47.95
CA GLY A 1133 27.96 -35.55 46.69
C GLY A 1133 26.66 -36.28 46.31
N VAL A 1134 25.51 -35.85 46.84
CA VAL A 1134 24.19 -36.38 46.52
C VAL A 1134 23.31 -35.24 45.99
N PRO A 1135 23.04 -35.17 44.66
CA PRO A 1135 22.21 -34.12 44.08
C PRO A 1135 20.81 -34.03 44.70
N GLY A 1136 20.28 -32.81 44.82
CA GLY A 1136 18.95 -32.55 45.39
C GLY A 1136 18.86 -32.67 46.92
N GLN A 1137 19.96 -32.98 47.61
CA GLN A 1137 20.01 -33.20 49.06
C GLN A 1137 20.96 -32.24 49.77
N CYS A 1138 20.78 -32.06 51.08
CA CYS A 1138 21.55 -31.13 51.91
C CYS A 1138 22.84 -31.79 52.46
N GLY A 1139 24.01 -31.13 52.37
CA GLY A 1139 25.21 -31.64 53.03
C GLY A 1139 26.46 -30.75 52.99
N THR A 1140 27.60 -31.33 53.42
CA THR A 1140 28.95 -30.76 53.49
C THR A 1140 30.02 -31.88 53.37
N PRO A 1141 31.32 -31.58 53.11
CA PRO A 1141 31.93 -30.33 52.63
C PRO A 1141 32.19 -30.44 51.09
N PRO A 1142 33.28 -29.93 50.43
CA PRO A 1142 33.27 -29.72 48.98
C PRO A 1142 33.26 -31.01 48.15
N CYS A 1143 32.41 -31.05 47.14
CA CYS A 1143 32.30 -32.14 46.19
C CYS A 1143 33.51 -32.17 45.23
N THR A 1144 34.03 -33.36 44.93
CA THR A 1144 35.16 -33.57 43.99
C THR A 1144 34.63 -34.20 42.70
N PRO A 1145 34.71 -33.50 41.54
CA PRO A 1145 34.23 -34.01 40.26
C PRO A 1145 34.80 -35.39 39.91
N ARG A 1146 33.94 -36.31 39.48
CA ARG A 1146 34.36 -37.59 38.90
C ARG A 1146 34.90 -37.38 37.48
N THR A 1147 35.51 -38.42 36.91
CA THR A 1147 35.99 -38.44 35.52
C THR A 1147 35.28 -39.53 34.71
N CYS A 1148 35.27 -39.41 33.39
CA CYS A 1148 34.62 -40.36 32.47
C CYS A 1148 34.99 -41.83 32.74
N ASN A 1149 36.28 -42.13 32.94
CA ASN A 1149 36.75 -43.47 33.28
C ASN A 1149 36.22 -43.98 34.63
N GLN A 1150 35.99 -43.09 35.60
CA GLN A 1150 35.37 -43.43 36.90
C GLN A 1150 33.84 -43.56 36.82
N LEU A 1151 33.22 -43.14 35.72
CA LEU A 1151 31.80 -43.33 35.40
C LEU A 1151 31.59 -44.48 34.39
N GLY A 1152 32.66 -45.13 33.90
CA GLY A 1152 32.60 -46.20 32.91
C GLY A 1152 32.25 -45.74 31.48
N ALA A 1153 32.24 -44.43 31.21
CA ALA A 1153 31.81 -43.85 29.93
C ALA A 1153 33.01 -43.53 29.02
N ASN A 1154 32.90 -43.86 27.73
CA ASN A 1154 33.88 -43.51 26.69
C ASN A 1154 33.28 -42.73 25.50
N CYS A 1155 32.05 -42.25 25.66
CA CYS A 1155 31.42 -41.27 24.77
C CYS A 1155 30.30 -40.50 25.49
N GLY A 1156 29.81 -39.42 24.86
CA GLY A 1156 28.62 -38.70 25.32
C GLY A 1156 28.90 -37.71 26.46
N GLN A 1157 27.82 -37.26 27.11
CA GLN A 1157 27.82 -36.23 28.15
C GLN A 1157 27.22 -36.79 29.45
N LEU A 1158 27.90 -36.58 30.59
CA LEU A 1158 27.44 -37.02 31.92
C LEU A 1158 27.65 -35.93 32.97
N GLY A 1159 26.80 -35.89 33.99
CA GLY A 1159 27.07 -35.08 35.19
C GLY A 1159 28.27 -35.63 35.97
N ASP A 1160 29.10 -34.74 36.54
CA ASP A 1160 30.31 -35.11 37.30
C ASP A 1160 30.05 -35.56 38.75
N GLY A 1161 28.79 -35.48 39.20
CA GLY A 1161 28.35 -35.73 40.58
C GLY A 1161 28.34 -34.49 41.49
N CYS A 1162 28.85 -33.36 41.00
CA CYS A 1162 29.06 -32.11 41.75
C CYS A 1162 28.39 -30.88 41.12
N GLY A 1163 27.73 -31.04 39.97
CA GLY A 1163 27.02 -29.97 39.25
C GLY A 1163 27.74 -29.49 37.97
N GLY A 1164 28.92 -30.04 37.67
CA GLY A 1164 29.57 -29.90 36.37
C GLY A 1164 29.16 -31.01 35.39
N THR A 1165 29.62 -30.90 34.14
CA THR A 1165 29.34 -31.87 33.07
C THR A 1165 30.64 -32.31 32.39
N LEU A 1166 30.76 -33.61 32.13
CA LEU A 1166 31.89 -34.28 31.52
C LEU A 1166 31.56 -34.64 30.08
N SER A 1167 32.46 -34.30 29.14
CA SER A 1167 32.41 -34.79 27.76
C SER A 1167 33.35 -35.98 27.63
N CYS A 1168 32.80 -37.17 27.40
CA CYS A 1168 33.54 -38.43 27.46
C CYS A 1168 34.02 -38.95 26.10
N GLY A 1169 33.82 -38.18 25.02
CA GLY A 1169 34.31 -38.48 23.68
C GLY A 1169 33.20 -38.73 22.67
N VAL A 1170 33.61 -39.12 21.46
CA VAL A 1170 32.73 -39.52 20.35
C VAL A 1170 33.25 -40.81 19.72
N CYS A 1171 32.35 -41.64 19.22
CA CYS A 1171 32.69 -42.97 18.73
C CYS A 1171 33.29 -42.94 17.31
N PRO A 1172 34.28 -43.79 17.02
CA PRO A 1172 34.79 -43.94 15.65
C PRO A 1172 33.74 -44.62 14.76
N PRO A 1173 33.46 -44.13 13.54
CA PRO A 1173 32.55 -44.78 12.62
C PRO A 1173 32.97 -46.24 12.33
N PRO A 1174 32.02 -47.20 12.25
CA PRO A 1174 30.56 -47.02 12.22
C PRO A 1174 29.87 -47.11 13.60
N GLN A 1175 30.59 -47.00 14.71
CA GLN A 1175 30.01 -47.12 16.05
C GLN A 1175 29.23 -45.87 16.47
N THR A 1176 28.21 -46.06 17.30
CA THR A 1176 27.40 -44.99 17.91
C THR A 1176 27.48 -45.02 19.43
N CYS A 1177 27.26 -43.87 20.07
CA CYS A 1177 27.27 -43.77 21.52
C CYS A 1177 25.96 -44.34 22.10
N GLY A 1178 26.06 -45.31 22.99
CA GLY A 1178 24.92 -46.14 23.42
C GLY A 1178 24.67 -47.36 22.52
N GLY A 1179 25.45 -47.55 21.44
CA GLY A 1179 25.38 -48.73 20.58
C GLY A 1179 25.62 -50.02 21.38
N GLY A 1180 24.92 -51.09 21.04
CA GLY A 1180 24.91 -52.34 21.82
C GLY A 1180 24.11 -52.27 23.14
N GLY A 1181 23.41 -51.16 23.43
CA GLY A 1181 22.46 -51.07 24.54
C GLY A 1181 23.05 -50.68 25.90
N ILE A 1182 24.32 -50.27 25.96
CA ILE A 1182 24.98 -49.77 27.17
C ILE A 1182 25.15 -48.25 27.04
N PRO A 1183 24.40 -47.41 27.79
CA PRO A 1183 24.45 -45.96 27.66
C PRO A 1183 25.87 -45.39 27.85
N ASN A 1184 26.21 -44.39 27.04
CA ASN A 1184 27.48 -43.66 27.10
C ASN A 1184 28.76 -44.52 26.91
N VAL A 1185 28.59 -45.70 26.30
CA VAL A 1185 29.68 -46.54 25.78
C VAL A 1185 29.53 -46.68 24.26
N CYS A 1186 30.63 -46.68 23.53
CA CYS A 1186 30.63 -46.92 22.08
C CYS A 1186 30.37 -48.39 21.73
N GLY A 1187 29.45 -48.62 20.78
CA GLY A 1187 29.17 -49.94 20.24
C GLY A 1187 28.58 -49.89 18.83
N GLY A 1188 28.46 -51.06 18.21
CA GLY A 1188 27.75 -51.20 16.93
C GLY A 1188 26.24 -51.29 17.11
N LEU A 1189 25.51 -51.10 16.01
CA LEU A 1189 24.13 -51.57 15.90
C LEU A 1189 24.17 -53.08 15.61
N GLY A 1190 23.41 -53.86 16.38
CA GLY A 1190 23.21 -55.31 16.21
C GLY A 1190 21.76 -55.62 15.92
#